data_AF-A0A1C0VS82-F1
#
_entry.id   AF-A0A1C0VS82-F1
#
_cell.length_a   1.000
_cell.length_b   1.000
_cell.length_c   1.000
_cell.angle_alpha   90.00
_cell.angle_beta   90.00
_cell.angle_gamma   90.00
#
_symmetry.space_group_name_H-M   'P 1'
#
loop_
_entity.id
_entity.type
_entity.pdbx_description
1 polymer ?
#
loop_
_entity_poly.entity_id
_entity_poly.type
_entity_poly.pdbx_seq_one_letter_code
_entity_poly.pdbx_strand_id
1 'polypeptide(L)'
;SVPESITDLTNLSKLYLYKNQLTSVPESITHLTNLSSLNLWGNPLEDPPIEIANEGINAIREYFRQKQAGSDTLYEAKLIIIGEGGAGKTTLARKIQNLDSPLPNPDESTQGIDVQEWHFTMENGADFRVNIWDFGGQEIYHATHQFFLTKRSLYLLVADSRKEQPHLDYWLNVVELFSENSPLLLIKNELNDRPVQIDESQLRARFDNFKASFATNLGTPRGRVQVEKIVKSIKHHISQLPHIGTKFPKTWIKIRDILEQDKRNYISIDEFFNICDQNGVTQGQSGDGRLTLSQFLHDLGVILHFQDDKKSLLYKTIILNPNWGTDAIYQVLDNNRVKRNLGKFTYSDVSKIWQDSQYNNMQGELLELMSKFKLCYRINNSNDTYIAPQLLDSNPPQYQWNINDNLFLRYEYDFMPKGILTRFIVEMHHCIDEPKVWRSGVILKRDNTFAEVIETYHRREIKIRLSGTNKRGLLEVITHKLDEIHQSYERLRVKKMIPCNCAVCKNSQEPHFYDFEKLRQRMANNKPNIECEKPPYNEVNILSLIDDTIGREKLIEKENEREPNIYHIYGSQVQINQGVNTMEENQNKPIKVKSAWANGSFYLFVFVVVVAGIGFLGNQLSFPVFCVVVIGGILFVPIIGALQLKQDDRLQEETFLELMKLTIGQLPLIGNMLGKVLNPSDHSQESEE
;
A
#
# COMPACT_ATOMS: atom_id res chain seq x y z
N SER A 1 12.70 10.99 16.21
CA SER A 1 12.06 12.32 16.31
C SER A 1 12.93 13.35 15.60
N VAL A 2 12.33 14.49 15.21
CA VAL A 2 13.11 15.66 14.78
C VAL A 2 13.86 16.21 16.01
N PRO A 3 15.17 16.46 15.92
CA PRO A 3 15.95 16.92 17.07
C PRO A 3 15.57 18.35 17.46
N GLU A 4 15.50 18.63 18.77
CA GLU A 4 15.17 19.98 19.28
C GLU A 4 16.17 21.05 18.81
N SER A 5 17.45 20.69 18.63
CA SER A 5 18.49 21.63 18.17
C SER A 5 18.23 22.25 16.79
N ILE A 6 17.32 21.69 16.00
CA ILE A 6 16.92 22.33 14.73
C ILE A 6 16.24 23.68 14.96
N THR A 7 15.69 23.89 16.17
CA THR A 7 14.98 25.12 16.55
C THR A 7 15.91 26.28 16.87
N ASP A 8 17.22 26.01 17.03
CA ASP A 8 18.25 27.04 17.16
C ASP A 8 18.47 27.80 15.84
N LEU A 9 18.04 27.23 14.70
CA LEU A 9 18.13 27.82 13.38
C LEU A 9 17.00 28.84 13.14
N THR A 10 16.99 29.94 13.89
CA THR A 10 15.91 30.95 13.90
C THR A 10 15.59 31.60 12.54
N ASN A 11 16.55 31.57 11.60
CA ASN A 11 16.37 32.08 10.23
C ASN A 11 15.87 31.01 9.23
N LEU A 12 15.59 29.79 9.68
CA LEU A 12 15.17 28.69 8.82
C LEU A 12 13.78 28.99 8.23
N SER A 13 13.70 29.06 6.90
CA SER A 13 12.46 29.36 6.17
C SER A 13 11.84 28.12 5.51
N LYS A 14 12.67 27.15 5.13
CA LYS A 14 12.23 25.90 4.49
C LYS A 14 12.96 24.72 5.12
N LEU A 15 12.24 23.64 5.41
CA LEU A 15 12.76 22.41 5.97
C LEU A 15 12.11 21.20 5.29
N TYR A 16 12.93 20.34 4.68
CA TYR A 16 12.46 19.14 3.98
C TYR A 16 13.02 17.90 4.67
N LEU A 17 12.13 17.10 5.26
CA LEU A 17 12.42 15.91 6.06
C LEU A 17 11.63 14.67 5.59
N TYR A 18 11.11 14.71 4.37
CA TYR A 18 10.28 13.65 3.81
C TYR A 18 11.04 12.31 3.65
N LYS A 19 10.32 11.18 3.67
CA LYS A 19 10.83 9.80 3.54
C LYS A 19 11.90 9.43 4.57
N ASN A 20 11.68 9.78 5.85
CA ASN A 20 12.53 9.38 6.97
C ASN A 20 11.76 8.45 7.94
N GLN A 21 12.40 8.10 9.07
CA GLN A 21 11.80 7.30 10.15
C GLN A 21 11.43 8.18 11.36
N LEU A 22 10.97 9.40 11.12
CA LEU A 22 10.60 10.33 12.19
C LEU A 22 9.26 9.93 12.78
N THR A 23 9.25 9.68 14.08
CA THR A 23 8.04 9.36 14.85
C THR A 23 7.40 10.58 15.52
N SER A 24 8.14 11.67 15.70
CA SER A 24 7.61 12.90 16.28
C SER A 24 8.35 14.15 15.84
N VAL A 25 7.66 15.29 15.94
CA VAL A 25 8.20 16.65 15.76
C VAL A 25 8.16 17.35 17.13
N PRO A 26 9.25 18.00 17.58
CA PRO A 26 9.26 18.66 18.87
C PRO A 26 8.36 19.90 18.84
N GLU A 27 7.68 20.15 19.95
CA GLU A 27 6.80 21.31 20.12
C GLU A 27 7.53 22.64 19.91
N SER A 28 8.83 22.69 20.21
CA SER A 28 9.70 23.84 19.97
C SER A 28 9.81 24.24 18.50
N ILE A 29 9.42 23.38 17.54
CA ILE A 29 9.32 23.74 16.11
C ILE A 29 8.42 24.96 15.89
N THR A 30 7.45 25.18 16.79
CA THR A 30 6.53 26.31 16.73
C THR A 30 7.22 27.65 16.95
N HIS A 31 8.39 27.67 17.59
CA HIS A 31 9.20 28.88 17.82
C HIS A 31 9.93 29.37 16.57
N LEU A 32 10.08 28.52 15.53
CA LEU A 32 10.67 28.92 14.26
C LEU A 32 9.67 29.76 13.45
N THR A 33 9.51 31.04 13.80
CA THR A 33 8.52 31.95 13.20
C THR A 33 8.73 32.20 11.71
N ASN A 34 9.98 32.10 11.22
CA ASN A 34 10.33 32.26 9.81
C ASN A 34 10.05 31.02 8.96
N LEU A 35 9.81 29.85 9.58
CA LEU A 35 9.58 28.60 8.87
C LEU A 35 8.22 28.65 8.16
N SER A 36 8.24 28.73 6.84
CA SER A 36 7.06 28.82 5.99
C SER A 36 6.76 27.54 5.23
N SER A 37 7.75 26.64 5.08
CA SER A 37 7.60 25.36 4.40
C SER A 37 8.24 24.24 5.21
N LEU A 38 7.45 23.24 5.59
CA LEU A 38 7.91 22.03 6.26
C LEU A 38 7.32 20.82 5.54
N ASN A 39 8.17 19.97 4.97
CA ASN A 39 7.73 18.73 4.34
C ASN A 39 8.15 17.53 5.20
N LEU A 40 7.15 16.81 5.73
CA LEU A 40 7.32 15.62 6.57
C LEU A 40 6.76 14.35 5.92
N TRP A 41 6.35 14.41 4.65
CA TRP A 41 5.69 13.32 3.95
C TRP A 41 6.48 12.01 4.01
N GLY A 42 5.81 10.86 4.17
CA GLY A 42 6.49 9.55 4.20
C GLY A 42 7.30 9.28 5.47
N ASN A 43 6.88 9.86 6.60
CA ASN A 43 7.40 9.53 7.94
C ASN A 43 6.31 8.86 8.79
N PRO A 44 6.66 7.91 9.67
CA PRO A 44 5.71 7.27 10.59
C PRO A 44 5.39 8.17 11.80
N LEU A 45 4.90 9.38 11.56
CA LEU A 45 4.62 10.36 12.62
C LEU A 45 3.44 9.94 13.50
N GLU A 46 3.67 9.99 14.81
CA GLU A 46 2.70 9.77 15.87
C GLU A 46 2.28 11.11 16.51
N ASP A 47 3.22 12.04 16.71
CA ASP A 47 2.97 13.35 17.33
C ASP A 47 3.78 14.50 16.66
N PRO A 48 3.14 15.43 15.93
CA PRO A 48 1.72 15.48 15.62
C PRO A 48 1.31 14.31 14.70
N PRO A 49 0.02 13.96 14.63
CA PRO A 49 -0.47 12.97 13.68
C PRO A 49 -0.08 13.33 12.24
N ILE A 50 0.18 12.34 11.38
CA ILE A 50 0.61 12.56 10.00
C ILE A 50 -0.40 13.40 9.19
N GLU A 51 -1.69 13.27 9.53
CA GLU A 51 -2.80 14.06 8.99
C GLU A 51 -2.55 15.56 9.21
N ILE A 52 -2.12 15.95 10.41
CA ILE A 52 -1.76 17.34 10.74
C ILE A 52 -0.43 17.74 10.12
N ALA A 53 0.53 16.82 10.07
CA ALA A 53 1.84 17.12 9.51
C ALA A 53 1.79 17.40 8.00
N ASN A 54 0.90 16.72 7.27
CA ASN A 54 0.70 16.90 5.83
C ASN A 54 0.08 18.25 5.46
N GLU A 55 -0.75 18.82 6.35
CA GLU A 55 -1.29 20.18 6.21
C GLU A 55 -0.22 21.28 6.37
N GLY A 56 0.96 20.92 6.86
CA GLY A 56 2.13 21.80 6.96
C GLY A 56 2.29 22.51 8.29
N ILE A 57 3.31 23.38 8.36
CA ILE A 57 3.80 23.96 9.63
C ILE A 57 2.73 24.76 10.40
N ASN A 58 1.79 25.39 9.71
CA ASN A 58 0.75 26.17 10.37
C ASN A 58 -0.26 25.30 11.11
N ALA A 59 -0.66 24.16 10.53
CA ALA A 59 -1.49 23.17 11.19
C ALA A 59 -0.78 22.57 12.42
N ILE A 60 0.53 22.28 12.29
CA ILE A 60 1.37 21.81 13.40
C ILE A 60 1.43 22.83 14.54
N ARG A 61 1.63 24.11 14.23
CA ARG A 61 1.62 25.19 15.24
C ARG A 61 0.29 25.26 15.98
N GLU A 62 -0.82 25.20 15.25
CA GLU A 62 -2.14 25.27 15.85
C GLU A 62 -2.45 24.04 16.73
N TYR A 63 -2.07 22.84 16.25
CA TYR A 63 -2.19 21.61 17.01
C TYR A 63 -1.45 21.70 18.36
N PHE A 64 -0.17 22.08 18.34
CA PHE A 64 0.62 22.20 19.57
C PHE A 64 0.11 23.30 20.50
N ARG A 65 -0.32 24.46 19.96
CA ARG A 65 -0.93 25.54 20.73
C ARG A 65 -2.17 25.07 21.50
N GLN A 66 -3.05 24.32 20.85
CA GLN A 66 -4.25 23.79 21.50
C GLN A 66 -3.92 22.67 22.49
N LYS A 67 -2.93 21.83 22.18
CA LYS A 67 -2.46 20.76 23.07
C LYS A 67 -1.88 21.32 24.37
N GLN A 68 -1.14 22.44 24.31
CA GLN A 68 -0.67 23.18 25.49
C GLN A 68 -1.81 23.69 26.37
N ALA A 69 -2.91 24.18 25.76
CA ALA A 69 -4.07 24.67 26.50
C ALA A 69 -4.81 23.54 27.25
N GLY A 70 -4.63 22.29 26.81
CA GLY A 70 -5.06 21.11 27.52
C GLY A 70 -5.13 19.90 26.59
N SER A 71 -4.70 18.74 27.09
CA SER A 71 -4.73 17.49 26.33
C SER A 71 -5.52 16.39 27.04
N ASP A 72 -6.23 15.56 26.28
CA ASP A 72 -6.78 14.29 26.77
C ASP A 72 -6.28 13.12 25.92
N THR A 73 -6.41 11.93 26.49
CA THR A 73 -6.01 10.69 25.82
C THR A 73 -7.21 10.06 25.13
N LEU A 74 -7.06 9.72 23.85
CA LEU A 74 -8.09 9.01 23.10
C LEU A 74 -7.73 7.52 22.97
N TYR A 75 -8.62 6.67 23.48
CA TYR A 75 -8.49 5.21 23.44
C TYR A 75 -9.48 4.62 22.43
N GLU A 76 -9.15 4.77 21.16
CA GLU A 76 -10.04 4.35 20.08
C GLU A 76 -9.31 3.74 18.90
N ALA A 77 -9.86 2.66 18.35
CA ALA A 77 -9.33 2.03 17.16
C ALA A 77 -10.40 1.70 16.12
N LYS A 78 -9.93 1.53 14.89
CA LYS A 78 -10.72 1.01 13.78
C LYS A 78 -10.43 -0.48 13.58
N LEU A 79 -11.48 -1.30 13.55
CA LEU A 79 -11.42 -2.72 13.21
C LEU A 79 -12.09 -2.94 11.86
N ILE A 80 -11.33 -3.39 10.87
CA ILE A 80 -11.83 -3.54 9.49
C ILE A 80 -11.95 -5.02 9.16
N ILE A 81 -13.16 -5.49 8.85
CA ILE A 81 -13.44 -6.87 8.46
C ILE A 81 -13.60 -6.96 6.94
N ILE A 82 -12.72 -7.74 6.30
CA ILE A 82 -12.68 -7.94 4.86
C ILE A 82 -12.66 -9.42 4.51
N GLY A 83 -12.94 -9.75 3.25
CA GLY A 83 -13.03 -11.12 2.76
C GLY A 83 -14.18 -11.29 1.78
N GLU A 84 -14.27 -12.47 1.21
CA GLU A 84 -15.26 -12.77 0.17
C GLU A 84 -16.71 -12.60 0.64
N GLY A 85 -17.62 -12.37 -0.31
CA GLY A 85 -19.06 -12.44 -0.05
C GLY A 85 -19.42 -13.77 0.59
N GLY A 86 -20.26 -13.74 1.62
CA GLY A 86 -20.71 -14.93 2.34
C GLY A 86 -19.68 -15.57 3.29
N ALA A 87 -18.46 -15.04 3.43
CA ALA A 87 -17.42 -15.64 4.27
C ALA A 87 -17.72 -15.64 5.79
N GLY A 88 -18.76 -14.91 6.23
CA GLY A 88 -19.18 -14.81 7.64
C GLY A 88 -18.72 -13.54 8.37
N LYS A 89 -18.43 -12.46 7.64
CA LYS A 89 -17.94 -11.19 8.19
C LYS A 89 -18.92 -10.54 9.16
N THR A 90 -20.18 -10.37 8.74
CA THR A 90 -21.27 -9.84 9.57
C THR A 90 -21.52 -10.68 10.81
N THR A 91 -21.47 -12.01 10.66
CA THR A 91 -21.57 -12.95 11.78
C THR A 91 -20.45 -12.75 12.79
N LEU A 92 -19.22 -12.57 12.31
CA LEU A 92 -18.06 -12.32 13.16
C LEU A 92 -18.18 -10.96 13.88
N ALA A 93 -18.59 -9.90 13.18
CA ALA A 93 -18.81 -8.57 13.77
C ALA A 93 -19.80 -8.64 14.96
N ARG A 94 -20.99 -9.23 14.73
CA ARG A 94 -22.03 -9.40 15.76
C ARG A 94 -21.54 -10.24 16.94
N LYS A 95 -20.69 -11.25 16.69
CA LYS A 95 -20.14 -12.15 17.73
C LYS A 95 -18.99 -11.54 18.54
N ILE A 96 -18.24 -10.60 17.98
CA ILE A 96 -17.22 -9.84 18.71
C ILE A 96 -17.88 -8.97 19.78
N GLN A 97 -19.01 -8.33 19.45
CA GLN A 97 -19.77 -7.52 20.40
C GLN A 97 -20.50 -8.38 21.42
N ASN A 98 -21.23 -9.39 20.95
CA ASN A 98 -21.98 -10.30 21.79
C ASN A 98 -21.81 -11.74 21.29
N LEU A 99 -21.09 -12.55 22.07
CA LEU A 99 -20.79 -13.95 21.79
C LEU A 99 -22.05 -14.78 21.50
N ASP A 100 -23.17 -14.41 22.11
CA ASP A 100 -24.47 -15.09 22.03
C ASP A 100 -25.36 -14.61 20.86
N SER A 101 -24.87 -13.71 20.02
CA SER A 101 -25.61 -13.24 18.84
C SER A 101 -26.00 -14.40 17.90
N PRO A 102 -27.26 -14.44 17.41
CA PRO A 102 -27.72 -15.44 16.45
C PRO A 102 -27.05 -15.24 15.09
N LEU A 103 -27.08 -16.30 14.26
CA LEU A 103 -26.63 -16.20 12.88
C LEU A 103 -27.58 -15.28 12.08
N PRO A 104 -27.06 -14.40 11.21
CA PRO A 104 -27.88 -13.67 10.25
C PRO A 104 -28.63 -14.62 9.32
N ASN A 105 -29.70 -14.13 8.69
CA ASN A 105 -30.43 -14.93 7.71
C ASN A 105 -29.52 -15.23 6.50
N PRO A 106 -29.57 -16.42 5.89
CA PRO A 106 -28.71 -16.75 4.74
C PRO A 106 -28.90 -15.85 3.52
N ASP A 107 -30.10 -15.28 3.35
CA ASP A 107 -30.44 -14.35 2.28
C ASP A 107 -30.04 -12.89 2.58
N GLU A 108 -29.62 -12.62 3.82
CA GLU A 108 -29.17 -11.30 4.27
C GLU A 108 -27.70 -11.13 3.85
N SER A 109 -27.47 -10.28 2.85
CA SER A 109 -26.12 -9.88 2.44
C SER A 109 -25.94 -8.40 2.72
N THR A 110 -24.82 -8.05 3.38
CA THR A 110 -24.44 -6.65 3.59
C THR A 110 -24.29 -5.97 2.24
N GLN A 111 -25.17 -5.02 1.98
CA GLN A 111 -25.05 -4.07 0.88
C GLN A 111 -24.22 -2.90 1.40
N GLY A 112 -23.09 -2.61 0.77
CA GLY A 112 -22.25 -1.50 1.19
C GLY A 112 -21.42 -1.76 2.45
N ILE A 113 -21.50 -0.87 3.44
CA ILE A 113 -20.67 -0.87 4.66
C ILE A 113 -21.58 -0.74 5.88
N ASP A 114 -21.38 -1.61 6.87
CA ASP A 114 -22.01 -1.49 8.18
C ASP A 114 -20.95 -1.17 9.24
N VAL A 115 -21.20 -0.14 10.06
CA VAL A 115 -20.27 0.29 11.12
C VAL A 115 -20.95 0.14 12.47
N GLN A 116 -20.33 -0.66 13.33
CA GLN A 116 -20.86 -0.97 14.65
C GLN A 116 -19.86 -0.58 15.73
N GLU A 117 -20.34 0.01 16.82
CA GLU A 117 -19.49 0.41 17.94
C GLU A 117 -19.35 -0.72 18.96
N TRP A 118 -18.12 -0.94 19.42
CA TRP A 118 -17.82 -1.93 20.45
C TRP A 118 -16.96 -1.30 21.54
N HIS A 119 -17.47 -1.35 22.77
CA HIS A 119 -16.78 -0.82 23.94
C HIS A 119 -16.24 -1.95 24.82
N PHE A 120 -15.04 -1.74 25.38
CA PHE A 120 -14.54 -2.57 26.45
C PHE A 120 -13.62 -1.77 27.38
N THR A 121 -13.57 -2.18 28.65
CA THR A 121 -12.62 -1.61 29.60
C THR A 121 -11.25 -2.26 29.46
N MET A 122 -10.21 -1.44 29.31
CA MET A 122 -8.82 -1.87 29.33
C MET A 122 -8.37 -2.30 30.73
N GLU A 123 -7.23 -2.99 30.81
CA GLU A 123 -6.64 -3.43 32.09
C GLU A 123 -6.27 -2.24 33.01
N ASN A 124 -6.00 -1.07 32.44
CA ASN A 124 -5.73 0.18 33.18
C ASN A 124 -7.01 0.91 33.64
N GLY A 125 -8.21 0.36 33.39
CA GLY A 125 -9.49 0.95 33.75
C GLY A 125 -10.03 2.00 32.77
N ALA A 126 -9.30 2.32 31.69
CA ALA A 126 -9.79 3.23 30.65
C ALA A 126 -10.91 2.57 29.83
N ASP A 127 -11.92 3.35 29.45
CA ASP A 127 -12.89 2.91 28.45
C ASP A 127 -12.25 2.96 27.06
N PHE A 128 -12.47 1.90 26.28
CA PHE A 128 -11.90 1.75 24.95
C PHE A 128 -12.99 1.56 23.92
N ARG A 129 -12.99 2.40 22.90
CA ARG A 129 -13.95 2.35 21.79
C ARG A 129 -13.32 1.68 20.56
N VAL A 130 -14.08 0.81 19.91
CA VAL A 130 -13.71 0.23 18.62
C VAL A 130 -14.84 0.42 17.63
N ASN A 131 -14.54 1.01 16.48
CA ASN A 131 -15.47 1.07 15.36
C ASN A 131 -15.20 -0.13 14.46
N ILE A 132 -16.15 -1.07 14.38
CA ILE A 132 -16.09 -2.28 13.57
C ILE A 132 -16.72 -1.99 12.22
N TRP A 133 -15.92 -2.04 11.16
CA TRP A 133 -16.32 -1.83 9.77
C TRP A 133 -16.50 -3.18 9.07
N ASP A 134 -17.75 -3.55 8.78
CA ASP A 134 -18.12 -4.74 8.01
C ASP A 134 -18.38 -4.35 6.55
N PHE A 135 -17.47 -4.72 5.66
CA PHE A 135 -17.56 -4.41 4.24
C PHE A 135 -18.36 -5.49 3.49
N GLY A 136 -19.25 -5.07 2.60
CA GLY A 136 -19.90 -5.95 1.64
C GLY A 136 -18.86 -6.72 0.81
N GLY A 137 -19.12 -7.99 0.50
CA GLY A 137 -18.18 -8.81 -0.27
C GLY A 137 -18.28 -8.66 -1.79
N GLN A 138 -19.08 -7.72 -2.30
CA GLN A 138 -19.42 -7.64 -3.72
C GLN A 138 -18.37 -6.88 -4.53
N GLU A 139 -18.07 -7.38 -5.73
CA GLU A 139 -16.94 -6.85 -6.51
C GLU A 139 -17.12 -5.40 -6.99
N ILE A 140 -18.37 -4.98 -7.23
CA ILE A 140 -18.71 -3.63 -7.70
C ILE A 140 -18.28 -2.57 -6.67
N TYR A 141 -18.16 -2.95 -5.40
CA TYR A 141 -17.86 -2.03 -4.31
C TYR A 141 -16.38 -1.94 -3.95
N HIS A 142 -15.49 -2.75 -4.53
CA HIS A 142 -14.06 -2.66 -4.21
C HIS A 142 -13.48 -1.25 -4.44
N ALA A 143 -13.93 -0.58 -5.51
CA ALA A 143 -13.53 0.80 -5.80
C ALA A 143 -14.08 1.81 -4.78
N THR A 144 -15.18 1.50 -4.10
CA THR A 144 -15.72 2.33 -3.00
C THR A 144 -15.05 2.01 -1.66
N HIS A 145 -14.76 0.73 -1.40
CA HIS A 145 -14.17 0.29 -0.12
C HIS A 145 -12.77 0.83 0.09
N GLN A 146 -11.99 1.02 -0.99
CA GLN A 146 -10.64 1.58 -0.90
C GLN A 146 -10.60 2.93 -0.17
N PHE A 147 -11.66 3.74 -0.22
CA PHE A 147 -11.73 5.03 0.47
C PHE A 147 -11.83 4.89 2.01
N PHE A 148 -12.25 3.72 2.48
CA PHE A 148 -12.44 3.44 3.90
C PHE A 148 -11.38 2.51 4.47
N LEU A 149 -10.46 2.00 3.63
CA LEU A 149 -9.28 1.28 4.09
C LEU A 149 -8.23 2.30 4.51
N THR A 150 -7.89 2.31 5.79
CA THR A 150 -7.03 3.33 6.39
C THR A 150 -5.92 2.70 7.22
N LYS A 151 -4.81 3.43 7.31
CA LYS A 151 -3.70 3.21 8.24
C LYS A 151 -4.24 3.15 9.68
N ARG A 152 -3.41 2.71 10.63
CA ARG A 152 -3.74 2.72 12.08
C ARG A 152 -5.00 1.89 12.42
N SER A 153 -5.29 0.85 11.64
CA SER A 153 -6.44 -0.04 11.87
C SER A 153 -5.98 -1.44 12.27
N LEU A 154 -6.87 -2.27 12.80
CA LEU A 154 -6.66 -3.72 12.83
C LEU A 154 -7.51 -4.35 11.71
N TYR A 155 -6.91 -5.21 10.89
CA TYR A 155 -7.62 -5.90 9.81
C TYR A 155 -7.93 -7.34 10.19
N LEU A 156 -9.17 -7.77 9.95
CA LEU A 156 -9.61 -9.16 10.02
C LEU A 156 -9.94 -9.64 8.61
N LEU A 157 -9.16 -10.58 8.09
CA LEU A 157 -9.45 -11.25 6.83
C LEU A 157 -10.21 -12.54 7.11
N VAL A 158 -11.47 -12.61 6.69
CA VAL A 158 -12.32 -13.78 6.87
C VAL A 158 -12.29 -14.63 5.59
N ALA A 159 -11.78 -15.84 5.73
CA ALA A 159 -11.79 -16.89 4.71
C ALA A 159 -12.77 -17.98 5.13
N ASP A 160 -13.37 -18.70 4.19
CA ASP A 160 -14.29 -19.80 4.49
C ASP A 160 -13.79 -21.15 3.95
N SER A 161 -14.62 -22.19 4.02
CA SER A 161 -14.23 -23.55 3.61
C SER A 161 -14.45 -23.87 2.11
N ARG A 162 -14.64 -22.86 1.26
CA ARG A 162 -14.68 -23.07 -0.20
C ARG A 162 -13.30 -23.54 -0.70
N LYS A 163 -13.30 -24.54 -1.60
CA LYS A 163 -12.11 -25.27 -2.08
C LYS A 163 -11.07 -24.37 -2.75
N GLU A 164 -11.54 -23.41 -3.53
CA GLU A 164 -10.71 -22.37 -4.12
C GLU A 164 -11.04 -21.12 -3.32
N GLN A 165 -10.04 -20.50 -2.71
CA GLN A 165 -10.14 -19.18 -2.07
C GLN A 165 -9.58 -18.15 -3.06
N PRO A 166 -10.21 -17.94 -4.23
CA PRO A 166 -9.61 -17.23 -5.36
C PRO A 166 -9.25 -15.79 -5.02
N HIS A 167 -9.88 -15.18 -4.02
CA HIS A 167 -9.65 -13.79 -3.65
C HIS A 167 -8.88 -13.60 -2.33
N LEU A 168 -8.38 -14.66 -1.67
CA LEU A 168 -7.57 -14.51 -0.46
C LEU A 168 -6.32 -13.67 -0.73
N ASP A 169 -5.55 -14.06 -1.75
CA ASP A 169 -4.38 -13.31 -2.20
C ASP A 169 -4.75 -11.88 -2.58
N TYR A 170 -5.89 -11.69 -3.25
CA TYR A 170 -6.36 -10.35 -3.61
C TYR A 170 -6.54 -9.46 -2.38
N TRP A 171 -7.28 -9.93 -1.37
CA TRP A 171 -7.52 -9.15 -0.16
C TRP A 171 -6.24 -8.86 0.63
N LEU A 172 -5.31 -9.81 0.68
CA LEU A 172 -4.00 -9.61 1.32
C LEU A 172 -3.21 -8.48 0.66
N ASN A 173 -3.14 -8.45 -0.68
CA ASN A 173 -2.47 -7.38 -1.41
C ASN A 173 -3.23 -6.05 -1.28
N VAL A 174 -4.57 -6.06 -1.24
CA VAL A 174 -5.37 -4.86 -0.96
C VAL A 174 -5.00 -4.28 0.41
N VAL A 175 -4.95 -5.10 1.46
CA VAL A 175 -4.51 -4.64 2.79
C VAL A 175 -3.09 -4.07 2.73
N GLU A 176 -2.16 -4.78 2.09
CA GLU A 176 -0.78 -4.30 1.96
C GLU A 176 -0.69 -2.92 1.29
N LEU A 177 -1.50 -2.67 0.26
CA LEU A 177 -1.52 -1.40 -0.47
C LEU A 177 -2.07 -0.22 0.34
N PHE A 178 -3.12 -0.42 1.14
CA PHE A 178 -3.86 0.69 1.77
C PHE A 178 -3.61 0.85 3.28
N SER A 179 -2.95 -0.12 3.93
CA SER A 179 -2.92 -0.18 5.39
C SER A 179 -1.60 0.25 6.04
N GLU A 180 -0.54 0.51 5.27
CA GLU A 180 0.82 0.79 5.77
C GLU A 180 1.27 -0.15 6.90
N ASN A 181 1.27 -1.46 6.67
CA ASN A 181 1.63 -2.47 7.69
C ASN A 181 0.72 -2.52 8.93
N SER A 182 -0.52 -2.00 8.86
CA SER A 182 -1.50 -2.25 9.92
C SER A 182 -1.66 -3.75 10.17
N PRO A 183 -1.74 -4.19 11.44
CA PRO A 183 -1.79 -5.60 11.78
C PRO A 183 -2.98 -6.31 11.12
N LEU A 184 -2.74 -7.55 10.70
CA LEU A 184 -3.73 -8.39 10.03
C LEU A 184 -3.86 -9.73 10.77
N LEU A 185 -5.11 -10.11 11.05
CA LEU A 185 -5.47 -11.43 11.57
C LEU A 185 -6.31 -12.19 10.54
N LEU A 186 -5.99 -13.46 10.31
CA LEU A 186 -6.74 -14.34 9.42
C LEU A 186 -7.74 -15.18 10.22
N ILE A 187 -9.02 -15.08 9.87
CA ILE A 187 -10.10 -15.85 10.46
C ILE A 187 -10.57 -16.88 9.45
N LYS A 188 -10.28 -18.14 9.73
CA LYS A 188 -10.69 -19.32 8.94
C LYS A 188 -12.03 -19.81 9.47
N ASN A 189 -13.11 -19.42 8.79
CA ASN A 189 -14.47 -19.83 9.07
C ASN A 189 -14.75 -21.21 8.45
N GLU A 190 -14.58 -22.26 9.25
CA GLU A 190 -14.74 -23.67 8.89
C GLU A 190 -16.22 -24.06 8.83
N LEU A 191 -16.93 -23.53 7.83
CA LEU A 191 -18.34 -23.87 7.59
C LEU A 191 -18.50 -25.38 7.40
N ASN A 192 -19.47 -25.97 8.10
CA ASN A 192 -19.74 -27.41 8.13
C ASN A 192 -18.55 -28.27 8.58
N ASP A 193 -17.70 -27.73 9.48
CA ASP A 193 -16.51 -28.41 10.02
C ASP A 193 -15.51 -28.87 8.95
N ARG A 194 -15.52 -28.17 7.81
CA ARG A 194 -14.53 -28.36 6.74
C ARG A 194 -13.32 -27.46 7.02
N PRO A 195 -12.11 -28.03 7.20
CA PRO A 195 -10.94 -27.24 7.51
C PRO A 195 -10.55 -26.34 6.34
N VAL A 196 -10.22 -25.09 6.65
CA VAL A 196 -9.66 -24.15 5.67
C VAL A 196 -8.15 -24.36 5.60
N GLN A 197 -7.66 -24.86 4.47
CA GLN A 197 -6.24 -25.12 4.23
C GLN A 197 -5.59 -23.90 3.57
N ILE A 198 -4.75 -23.21 4.32
CA ILE A 198 -3.98 -22.03 3.85
C ILE A 198 -2.54 -22.20 4.33
N ASP A 199 -1.57 -21.99 3.45
CA ASP A 199 -0.15 -22.01 3.81
C ASP A 199 0.24 -20.75 4.57
N GLU A 200 0.09 -20.80 5.90
CA GLU A 200 0.42 -19.68 6.78
C GLU A 200 1.92 -19.35 6.80
N SER A 201 2.79 -20.31 6.46
CA SER A 201 4.23 -20.07 6.43
C SER A 201 4.61 -19.17 5.26
N GLN A 202 3.99 -19.39 4.10
CA GLN A 202 4.13 -18.55 2.94
C GLN A 202 3.55 -17.14 3.19
N LEU A 203 2.39 -17.06 3.86
CA LEU A 203 1.80 -15.77 4.21
C LEU A 203 2.70 -14.96 5.15
N ARG A 204 3.25 -15.58 6.19
CA ARG A 204 4.18 -14.91 7.13
C ARG A 204 5.48 -14.48 6.46
N ALA A 205 5.95 -15.23 5.47
CA ALA A 205 7.16 -14.87 4.72
C ALA A 205 6.94 -13.69 3.76
N ARG A 206 5.70 -13.50 3.27
CA ARG A 206 5.36 -12.47 2.29
C ARG A 206 4.81 -11.18 2.93
N PHE A 207 4.04 -11.29 4.02
CA PHE A 207 3.29 -10.18 4.60
C PHE A 207 3.71 -9.94 6.06
N ASP A 208 4.59 -8.96 6.29
CA ASP A 208 5.12 -8.61 7.63
C ASP A 208 4.04 -8.19 8.64
N ASN A 209 2.90 -7.71 8.13
CA ASN A 209 1.78 -7.28 8.94
C ASN A 209 0.84 -8.42 9.34
N PHE A 210 1.01 -9.63 8.81
CA PHE A 210 0.27 -10.83 9.24
C PHE A 210 0.71 -11.24 10.65
N LYS A 211 -0.18 -11.18 11.64
CA LYS A 211 0.15 -11.42 13.05
C LYS A 211 -0.33 -12.76 13.58
N ALA A 212 -1.54 -13.18 13.23
CA ALA A 212 -2.07 -14.46 13.70
C ALA A 212 -3.16 -15.01 12.77
N SER A 213 -3.46 -16.30 12.97
CA SER A 213 -4.52 -17.03 12.30
C SER A 213 -5.40 -17.74 13.34
N PHE A 214 -6.69 -17.85 13.06
CA PHE A 214 -7.64 -18.54 13.93
C PHE A 214 -8.59 -19.39 13.09
N ALA A 215 -8.73 -20.67 13.45
CA ALA A 215 -9.76 -21.54 12.90
C ALA A 215 -10.97 -21.58 13.83
N THR A 216 -12.15 -21.35 13.28
CA THR A 216 -13.41 -21.36 14.02
C THR A 216 -14.57 -21.75 13.11
N ASN A 217 -15.62 -22.33 13.69
CA ASN A 217 -16.91 -22.47 13.04
C ASN A 217 -17.90 -21.53 13.74
N LEU A 218 -18.21 -20.39 13.11
CA LEU A 218 -19.04 -19.35 13.71
C LEU A 218 -20.46 -19.82 14.06
N GLY A 219 -20.94 -20.93 13.49
CA GLY A 219 -22.28 -21.46 13.72
C GLY A 219 -22.43 -22.44 14.88
N THR A 220 -21.35 -22.82 15.58
CA THR A 220 -21.39 -23.89 16.59
C THR A 220 -21.03 -23.42 18.00
N PRO A 221 -21.45 -24.15 19.06
CA PRO A 221 -21.00 -23.89 20.44
C PRO A 221 -19.48 -24.00 20.61
N ARG A 222 -18.81 -24.89 19.86
CA ARG A 222 -17.33 -24.98 19.83
C ARG A 222 -16.69 -23.71 19.25
N GLY A 223 -17.38 -23.06 18.30
CA GLY A 223 -17.00 -21.75 17.79
C GLY A 223 -16.92 -20.67 18.87
N ARG A 224 -17.74 -20.73 19.93
CA ARG A 224 -17.75 -19.73 21.01
C ARG A 224 -16.38 -19.55 21.66
N VAL A 225 -15.77 -20.65 22.10
CA VAL A 225 -14.45 -20.64 22.76
C VAL A 225 -13.36 -20.09 21.83
N GLN A 226 -13.48 -20.38 20.53
CA GLN A 226 -12.54 -19.86 19.54
C GLN A 226 -12.76 -18.37 19.26
N VAL A 227 -14.01 -17.91 19.22
CA VAL A 227 -14.34 -16.48 19.11
C VAL A 227 -13.83 -15.72 20.35
N GLU A 228 -13.93 -16.27 21.55
CA GLU A 228 -13.33 -15.65 22.76
C GLU A 228 -11.82 -15.46 22.62
N LYS A 229 -11.10 -16.44 22.06
CA LYS A 229 -9.67 -16.29 21.75
C LYS A 229 -9.41 -15.22 20.68
N ILE A 230 -10.25 -15.16 19.65
CA ILE A 230 -10.18 -14.14 18.59
C ILE A 230 -10.37 -12.76 19.23
N VAL A 231 -11.41 -12.55 20.04
CA VAL A 231 -11.67 -11.30 20.76
C VAL A 231 -10.50 -10.90 21.65
N LYS A 232 -9.90 -11.86 22.38
CA LYS A 232 -8.70 -11.60 23.19
C LYS A 232 -7.52 -11.14 22.32
N SER A 233 -7.32 -11.77 21.16
CA SER A 233 -6.27 -11.37 20.21
C SER A 233 -6.54 -10.00 19.60
N ILE A 234 -7.80 -9.68 19.26
CA ILE A 234 -8.23 -8.38 18.78
C ILE A 234 -7.88 -7.31 19.82
N LYS A 235 -8.29 -7.48 21.09
CA LYS A 235 -7.97 -6.53 22.17
C LYS A 235 -6.48 -6.31 22.30
N HIS A 236 -5.67 -7.37 22.24
CA HIS A 236 -4.22 -7.28 22.32
C HIS A 236 -3.62 -6.42 21.21
N HIS A 237 -3.95 -6.70 19.94
CA HIS A 237 -3.37 -5.98 18.80
C HIS A 237 -3.90 -4.56 18.65
N ILE A 238 -5.19 -4.34 18.90
CA ILE A 238 -5.79 -3.00 18.88
C ILE A 238 -5.12 -2.10 19.91
N SER A 239 -4.90 -2.60 21.13
CA SER A 239 -4.27 -1.82 22.20
C SER A 239 -2.82 -1.42 21.91
N GLN A 240 -2.17 -2.10 20.96
CA GLN A 240 -0.79 -1.85 20.54
C GLN A 240 -0.68 -0.96 19.30
N LEU A 241 -1.80 -0.51 18.72
CA LEU A 241 -1.76 0.37 17.56
C LEU A 241 -1.05 1.69 17.94
N PRO A 242 -0.18 2.26 17.08
CA PRO A 242 0.72 3.36 17.47
C PRO A 242 0.04 4.63 17.99
N HIS A 243 -1.19 4.90 17.53
CA HIS A 243 -1.95 6.08 17.91
C HIS A 243 -2.72 5.91 19.23
N ILE A 244 -2.81 4.70 19.77
CA ILE A 244 -3.55 4.44 21.00
C ILE A 244 -2.82 5.03 22.19
N GLY A 245 -3.56 5.79 22.99
CA GLY A 245 -2.97 6.47 24.14
C GLY A 245 -2.27 7.79 23.77
N THR A 246 -2.33 8.21 22.51
CA THR A 246 -1.82 9.54 22.11
C THR A 246 -2.69 10.64 22.70
N LYS A 247 -2.02 11.74 23.07
CA LYS A 247 -2.66 12.91 23.65
C LYS A 247 -3.09 13.87 22.55
N PHE A 248 -4.38 14.19 22.51
CA PHE A 248 -4.95 15.17 21.59
C PHE A 248 -5.42 16.41 22.37
N PRO A 249 -5.56 17.57 21.71
CA PRO A 249 -6.19 18.73 22.33
C PRO A 249 -7.57 18.40 22.89
N LYS A 250 -7.85 18.79 24.14
CA LYS A 250 -9.15 18.56 24.81
C LYS A 250 -10.31 19.16 24.03
N THR A 251 -10.07 20.31 23.40
CA THR A 251 -11.04 21.02 22.55
C THR A 251 -11.47 20.16 21.36
N TRP A 252 -10.55 19.43 20.74
CA TRP A 252 -10.83 18.59 19.57
C TRP A 252 -11.68 17.39 19.95
N ILE A 253 -11.34 16.73 21.06
CA ILE A 253 -12.12 15.60 21.59
C ILE A 253 -13.54 16.08 21.92
N LYS A 254 -13.68 17.22 22.61
CA LYS A 254 -14.99 17.79 22.92
C LYS A 254 -15.83 18.12 21.67
N ILE A 255 -15.22 18.76 20.65
CA ILE A 255 -15.92 19.08 19.41
C ILE A 255 -16.36 17.79 18.70
N ARG A 256 -15.47 16.80 18.67
CA ARG A 256 -15.78 15.50 18.10
C ARG A 256 -16.99 14.85 18.80
N ASP A 257 -17.00 14.81 20.13
CA ASP A 257 -18.13 14.25 20.89
C ASP A 257 -19.44 14.96 20.57
N ILE A 258 -19.41 16.28 20.38
CA ILE A 258 -20.59 17.08 19.97
C ILE A 258 -21.07 16.65 18.58
N LEU A 259 -20.17 16.46 17.63
CA LEU A 259 -20.51 16.09 16.25
C LEU A 259 -21.07 14.66 16.18
N GLU A 260 -20.53 13.73 16.97
CA GLU A 260 -21.01 12.34 16.98
C GLU A 260 -22.35 12.18 17.69
N GLN A 261 -22.66 13.03 18.67
CA GLN A 261 -23.97 13.06 19.32
C GLN A 261 -25.05 13.74 18.47
N ASP A 262 -24.65 14.46 17.42
CA ASP A 262 -25.58 15.07 16.48
C ASP A 262 -26.22 13.98 15.60
N LYS A 263 -27.55 13.91 15.63
CA LYS A 263 -28.33 12.90 14.90
C LYS A 263 -28.55 13.26 13.44
N ARG A 264 -28.14 14.44 12.99
CA ARG A 264 -28.25 14.88 11.60
C ARG A 264 -27.20 14.17 10.75
N ASN A 265 -27.50 13.93 9.49
CA ASN A 265 -26.55 13.31 8.56
C ASN A 265 -25.48 14.29 8.05
N TYR A 266 -25.78 15.59 8.05
CA TYR A 266 -24.90 16.64 7.57
C TYR A 266 -25.23 17.99 8.22
N ILE A 267 -24.26 18.91 8.19
CA ILE A 267 -24.37 20.31 8.63
C ILE A 267 -23.64 21.23 7.64
N SER A 268 -23.97 22.52 7.67
CA SER A 268 -23.18 23.51 6.92
C SER A 268 -21.82 23.77 7.55
N ILE A 269 -20.86 24.23 6.75
CA ILE A 269 -19.54 24.65 7.22
C ILE A 269 -19.63 25.80 8.23
N ASP A 270 -20.60 26.71 8.06
CA ASP A 270 -20.81 27.83 8.98
C ASP A 270 -21.30 27.34 10.35
N GLU A 271 -22.18 26.35 10.40
CA GLU A 271 -22.58 25.70 11.65
C GLU A 271 -21.40 25.00 12.32
N PHE A 272 -20.59 24.28 11.56
CA PHE A 272 -19.38 23.65 12.10
C PHE A 272 -18.39 24.68 12.64
N PHE A 273 -18.18 25.80 11.94
CA PHE A 273 -17.34 26.89 12.43
C PHE A 273 -17.89 27.50 13.71
N ASN A 274 -19.20 27.69 13.82
CA ASN A 274 -19.83 28.14 15.06
C ASN A 274 -19.61 27.16 16.22
N ILE A 275 -19.72 25.84 15.98
CA ILE A 275 -19.41 24.81 16.99
C ILE A 275 -17.95 24.91 17.42
N CYS A 276 -17.03 25.09 16.47
CA CYS A 276 -15.60 25.23 16.77
C CYS A 276 -15.30 26.49 17.57
N ASP A 277 -15.83 27.64 17.15
CA ASP A 277 -15.61 28.94 17.78
C ASP A 277 -16.14 28.95 19.22
N GLN A 278 -17.33 28.36 19.46
CA GLN A 278 -17.91 28.20 20.80
C GLN A 278 -17.06 27.30 21.73
N ASN A 279 -16.21 26.44 21.15
CA ASN A 279 -15.35 25.51 21.89
C ASN A 279 -13.87 25.91 21.85
N GLY A 280 -13.56 27.15 21.43
CA GLY A 280 -12.21 27.72 21.51
C GLY A 280 -11.27 27.36 20.36
N VAL A 281 -11.80 26.74 19.29
CA VAL A 281 -11.07 26.51 18.05
C VAL A 281 -11.45 27.60 17.06
N THR A 282 -10.58 28.60 16.91
CA THR A 282 -10.86 29.83 16.17
C THR A 282 -9.94 29.98 14.97
N GLN A 283 -10.27 30.94 14.10
CA GLN A 283 -9.39 31.36 13.03
C GLN A 283 -8.12 32.00 13.61
N GLY A 284 -6.97 31.33 13.45
CA GLY A 284 -5.67 31.82 13.91
C GLY A 284 -4.99 32.73 12.89
N GLN A 285 -3.95 33.45 13.32
CA GLN A 285 -3.13 34.31 12.44
C GLN A 285 -2.33 33.51 11.39
N SER A 286 -2.04 32.23 11.67
CA SER A 286 -1.21 31.36 10.83
C SER A 286 -2.03 30.37 9.98
N GLY A 287 -3.34 30.24 10.21
CA GLY A 287 -4.22 29.27 9.54
C GLY A 287 -5.56 29.13 10.25
N ASP A 288 -6.55 28.55 9.58
CA ASP A 288 -7.86 28.31 10.18
C ASP A 288 -7.87 26.96 10.91
N GLY A 289 -7.73 26.99 12.24
CA GLY A 289 -7.71 25.77 13.06
C GLY A 289 -8.98 24.93 12.93
N ARG A 290 -10.10 25.52 12.49
CA ARG A 290 -11.36 24.83 12.25
C ARG A 290 -11.25 23.94 11.00
N LEU A 291 -10.66 24.46 9.93
CA LEU A 291 -10.40 23.70 8.71
C LEU A 291 -9.42 22.56 8.97
N THR A 292 -8.34 22.82 9.71
CA THR A 292 -7.39 21.78 10.15
C THR A 292 -8.08 20.68 10.95
N LEU A 293 -8.94 21.05 11.91
CA LEU A 293 -9.71 20.06 12.68
C LEU A 293 -10.66 19.26 11.78
N SER A 294 -11.37 19.92 10.86
CA SER A 294 -12.27 19.21 9.94
C SER A 294 -11.53 18.25 9.01
N GLN A 295 -10.32 18.61 8.55
CA GLN A 295 -9.48 17.72 7.74
C GLN A 295 -9.03 16.52 8.56
N PHE A 296 -8.59 16.75 9.79
CA PHE A 296 -8.21 15.68 10.70
C PHE A 296 -9.36 14.70 10.97
N LEU A 297 -10.56 15.20 11.26
CA LEU A 297 -11.75 14.37 11.45
C LEU A 297 -12.18 13.64 10.16
N HIS A 298 -11.94 14.26 8.99
CA HIS A 298 -12.15 13.62 7.69
C HIS A 298 -11.19 12.45 7.48
N ASP A 299 -9.90 12.65 7.74
CA ASP A 299 -8.87 11.62 7.57
C ASP A 299 -9.05 10.45 8.56
N LEU A 300 -9.58 10.73 9.76
CA LEU A 300 -10.01 9.69 10.71
C LEU A 300 -11.29 8.95 10.28
N GLY A 301 -12.02 9.47 9.30
CA GLY A 301 -13.30 8.91 8.85
C GLY A 301 -14.46 9.13 9.82
N VAL A 302 -14.34 10.10 10.73
CA VAL A 302 -15.44 10.49 11.64
C VAL A 302 -16.49 11.30 10.88
N ILE A 303 -16.04 12.19 9.99
CA ILE A 303 -16.89 13.01 9.11
C ILE A 303 -16.38 12.92 7.67
N LEU A 304 -17.13 13.43 6.69
CA LEU A 304 -16.60 13.71 5.35
C LEU A 304 -16.67 15.22 5.07
N HIS A 305 -15.52 15.81 4.77
CA HIS A 305 -15.41 17.22 4.39
C HIS A 305 -14.29 17.38 3.35
N PHE A 306 -14.62 17.94 2.18
CA PHE A 306 -13.68 18.02 1.05
C PHE A 306 -13.25 19.46 0.83
N GLN A 307 -11.95 19.73 1.03
CA GLN A 307 -11.43 21.10 1.10
C GLN A 307 -10.79 21.62 -0.19
N ASP A 308 -10.69 20.78 -1.23
CA ASP A 308 -9.91 21.07 -2.45
C ASP A 308 -10.38 22.31 -3.23
N ASP A 309 -11.68 22.62 -3.19
CA ASP A 309 -12.27 23.74 -3.93
C ASP A 309 -13.32 24.45 -3.07
N LYS A 310 -13.04 25.71 -2.70
CA LYS A 310 -13.95 26.55 -1.91
C LYS A 310 -15.31 26.83 -2.59
N LYS A 311 -15.42 26.61 -3.90
CA LYS A 311 -16.66 26.77 -4.65
C LYS A 311 -17.53 25.51 -4.65
N SER A 312 -16.96 24.36 -4.31
CA SER A 312 -17.64 23.07 -4.21
C SER A 312 -18.79 23.10 -3.20
N LEU A 313 -19.85 22.31 -3.46
CA LEU A 313 -20.90 22.11 -2.47
C LEU A 313 -20.38 21.32 -1.26
N LEU A 314 -19.45 20.40 -1.49
CA LEU A 314 -18.82 19.58 -0.45
C LEU A 314 -17.81 20.35 0.42
N TYR A 315 -17.36 21.53 -0.02
CA TYR A 315 -16.65 22.45 0.86
C TYR A 315 -17.59 23.12 1.85
N LYS A 316 -18.83 23.38 1.43
CA LYS A 316 -19.81 24.09 2.27
C LYS A 316 -20.61 23.16 3.17
N THR A 317 -20.46 21.86 2.97
CA THR A 317 -21.26 20.84 3.65
C THR A 317 -20.36 19.80 4.28
N ILE A 318 -20.57 19.56 5.57
CA ILE A 318 -19.89 18.51 6.32
C ILE A 318 -20.88 17.36 6.51
N ILE A 319 -20.52 16.19 6.00
CA ILE A 319 -21.30 14.98 6.21
C ILE A 319 -20.86 14.38 7.55
N LEU A 320 -21.75 14.43 8.54
CA LEU A 320 -21.52 13.91 9.89
C LEU A 320 -21.64 12.40 9.96
N ASN A 321 -22.46 11.81 9.09
CA ASN A 321 -22.66 10.37 9.01
C ASN A 321 -22.11 9.83 7.68
N PRO A 322 -20.85 9.35 7.64
CA PRO A 322 -20.26 8.78 6.45
C PRO A 322 -21.08 7.62 5.85
N ASN A 323 -21.74 6.81 6.69
CA ASN A 323 -22.54 5.67 6.24
C ASN A 323 -23.75 6.12 5.43
N TRP A 324 -24.43 7.18 5.86
CA TRP A 324 -25.51 7.79 5.09
C TRP A 324 -25.03 8.26 3.71
N GLY A 325 -23.82 8.82 3.63
CA GLY A 325 -23.20 9.21 2.37
C GLY A 325 -22.91 8.01 1.47
N THR A 326 -22.38 6.91 2.02
CA THR A 326 -22.11 5.69 1.23
C THR A 326 -23.38 4.99 0.79
N ASP A 327 -24.39 4.93 1.64
CA ASP A 327 -25.69 4.31 1.33
C ASP A 327 -26.35 5.02 0.15
N ALA A 328 -26.27 6.35 0.09
CA ALA A 328 -26.74 7.11 -1.06
C ALA A 328 -26.05 6.67 -2.37
N ILE A 329 -24.72 6.50 -2.34
CA ILE A 329 -23.95 6.03 -3.50
C ILE A 329 -24.40 4.63 -3.92
N TYR A 330 -24.56 3.72 -2.96
CA TYR A 330 -25.01 2.35 -3.22
C TYR A 330 -26.41 2.33 -3.83
N GLN A 331 -27.34 3.17 -3.35
CA GLN A 331 -28.68 3.28 -3.95
C GLN A 331 -28.65 3.61 -5.44
N VAL A 332 -27.68 4.42 -5.91
CA VAL A 332 -27.50 4.71 -7.34
C VAL A 332 -26.87 3.54 -8.08
N LEU A 333 -25.78 2.99 -7.54
CA LEU A 333 -25.05 1.89 -8.19
C LEU A 333 -25.89 0.61 -8.25
N ASP A 334 -26.77 0.39 -7.28
CA ASP A 334 -27.66 -0.77 -7.22
C ASP A 334 -28.97 -0.62 -7.97
N ASN A 335 -29.30 0.59 -8.39
CA ASN A 335 -30.56 0.85 -9.03
C ASN A 335 -30.71 0.04 -10.33
N ASN A 336 -31.79 -0.74 -10.43
CA ASN A 336 -32.05 -1.61 -11.58
C ASN A 336 -32.11 -0.86 -12.91
N ARG A 337 -32.60 0.39 -12.94
CA ARG A 337 -32.63 1.20 -14.16
C ARG A 337 -31.23 1.64 -14.56
N VAL A 338 -30.40 2.06 -13.60
CA VAL A 338 -29.01 2.46 -13.85
C VAL A 338 -28.20 1.27 -14.36
N LYS A 339 -28.33 0.09 -13.74
CA LYS A 339 -27.71 -1.16 -14.19
C LYS A 339 -28.15 -1.56 -15.62
N ARG A 340 -29.45 -1.52 -15.91
CA ARG A 340 -29.99 -1.83 -17.27
C ARG A 340 -29.52 -0.84 -18.33
N ASN A 341 -29.31 0.41 -17.94
CA ASN A 341 -28.77 1.45 -18.82
C ASN A 341 -27.23 1.47 -18.86
N LEU A 342 -26.58 0.38 -18.42
CA LEU A 342 -25.12 0.23 -18.43
C LEU A 342 -24.39 1.37 -17.71
N GLY A 343 -24.89 1.76 -16.54
CA GLY A 343 -24.30 2.83 -15.74
C GLY A 343 -24.64 4.26 -16.18
N LYS A 344 -25.46 4.45 -17.23
CA LYS A 344 -25.95 5.77 -17.66
C LYS A 344 -27.16 6.19 -16.83
N PHE A 345 -27.10 7.39 -16.26
CA PHE A 345 -28.20 7.96 -15.48
C PHE A 345 -28.25 9.49 -15.60
N THR A 346 -29.41 10.07 -15.33
CA THR A 346 -29.63 11.53 -15.39
C THR A 346 -29.82 12.10 -13.99
N TYR A 347 -29.73 13.43 -13.86
CA TYR A 347 -30.14 14.09 -12.61
C TYR A 347 -31.59 13.76 -12.22
N SER A 348 -32.51 13.61 -13.18
CA SER A 348 -33.89 13.18 -12.91
C SER A 348 -33.97 11.77 -12.32
N ASP A 349 -33.10 10.86 -12.73
CA ASP A 349 -33.03 9.51 -12.15
C ASP A 349 -32.51 9.58 -10.72
N VAL A 350 -31.49 10.38 -10.46
CA VAL A 350 -30.96 10.64 -9.12
C VAL A 350 -32.03 11.24 -8.21
N SER A 351 -32.77 12.25 -8.68
CA SER A 351 -33.89 12.82 -7.92
C SER A 351 -35.01 11.83 -7.66
N LYS A 352 -35.12 10.73 -8.43
CA LYS A 352 -36.07 9.63 -8.19
C LYS A 352 -35.55 8.58 -7.21
N ILE A 353 -34.24 8.34 -7.23
CA ILE A 353 -33.58 7.40 -6.32
C ILE A 353 -33.53 8.02 -4.92
N TRP A 354 -33.16 9.29 -4.83
CA TRP A 354 -33.03 10.06 -3.59
C TRP A 354 -34.27 10.93 -3.32
N GLN A 355 -35.46 10.33 -3.44
CA GLN A 355 -36.74 11.00 -3.12
C GLN A 355 -37.01 11.10 -1.62
N ASP A 356 -36.42 10.19 -0.84
CA ASP A 356 -36.61 10.19 0.61
C ASP A 356 -36.20 11.53 1.20
N SER A 357 -36.95 11.97 2.21
CA SER A 357 -36.75 13.27 2.86
C SER A 357 -35.32 13.46 3.40
N GLN A 358 -34.65 12.37 3.75
CA GLN A 358 -33.26 12.38 4.23
C GLN A 358 -32.22 12.73 3.15
N TYR A 359 -32.52 12.53 1.86
CA TYR A 359 -31.60 12.79 0.73
C TYR A 359 -32.06 13.92 -0.19
N ASN A 360 -33.35 14.26 -0.20
CA ASN A 360 -33.94 15.17 -1.19
C ASN A 360 -33.23 16.54 -1.31
N ASN A 361 -32.73 17.09 -0.21
CA ASN A 361 -32.03 18.38 -0.19
C ASN A 361 -30.51 18.28 -0.43
N MET A 362 -29.99 17.09 -0.68
CA MET A 362 -28.54 16.79 -0.77
C MET A 362 -28.15 16.15 -2.11
N GLN A 363 -29.04 16.18 -3.10
CA GLN A 363 -28.83 15.48 -4.37
C GLN A 363 -27.60 16.00 -5.13
N GLY A 364 -27.35 17.32 -5.08
CA GLY A 364 -26.19 17.93 -5.72
C GLY A 364 -24.88 17.52 -5.04
N GLU A 365 -24.84 17.62 -3.72
CA GLU A 365 -23.72 17.27 -2.85
C GLU A 365 -23.35 15.79 -3.01
N LEU A 366 -24.34 14.89 -2.96
CA LEU A 366 -24.12 13.45 -3.07
C LEU A 366 -23.66 13.04 -4.47
N LEU A 367 -24.12 13.73 -5.52
CA LEU A 367 -23.65 13.51 -6.88
C LEU A 367 -22.21 14.02 -7.07
N GLU A 368 -21.87 15.16 -6.44
CA GLU A 368 -20.50 15.65 -6.36
C GLU A 368 -19.62 14.67 -5.56
N LEU A 369 -20.14 14.06 -4.49
CA LEU A 369 -19.42 13.06 -3.69
C LEU A 369 -19.06 11.83 -4.52
N MET A 370 -20.00 11.31 -5.32
CA MET A 370 -19.73 10.23 -6.27
C MET A 370 -18.63 10.61 -7.27
N SER A 371 -18.62 11.85 -7.73
CA SER A 371 -17.61 12.38 -8.65
C SER A 371 -16.25 12.52 -7.96
N LYS A 372 -16.19 12.98 -6.70
CA LYS A 372 -14.98 13.06 -5.88
C LYS A 372 -14.37 11.70 -5.62
N PHE A 373 -15.20 10.69 -5.35
CA PHE A 373 -14.79 9.29 -5.25
C PHE A 373 -14.46 8.64 -6.60
N LYS A 374 -14.48 9.40 -7.69
CA LYS A 374 -14.12 8.94 -9.04
C LYS A 374 -14.96 7.73 -9.47
N LEU A 375 -16.24 7.73 -9.08
CA LEU A 375 -17.20 6.66 -9.38
C LEU A 375 -18.08 6.98 -10.57
N CYS A 376 -18.20 8.25 -10.93
CA CYS A 376 -18.93 8.69 -12.11
C CYS A 376 -18.33 9.97 -12.70
N TYR A 377 -18.71 10.27 -13.93
CA TYR A 377 -18.42 11.54 -14.58
C TYR A 377 -19.63 12.02 -15.37
N ARG A 378 -19.68 13.34 -15.63
CA ARG A 378 -20.71 13.97 -16.46
C ARG A 378 -20.29 13.91 -17.94
N ILE A 379 -21.21 13.50 -18.81
CA ILE A 379 -21.01 13.46 -20.26
C ILE A 379 -20.97 14.88 -20.82
N ASN A 380 -19.99 15.16 -21.68
CA ASN A 380 -19.85 16.45 -22.34
C ASN A 380 -21.04 16.71 -23.28
N ASN A 381 -21.58 17.94 -23.27
CA ASN A 381 -22.68 18.37 -24.16
C ASN A 381 -24.03 17.64 -23.96
N SER A 382 -24.24 16.97 -22.81
CA SER A 382 -25.53 16.35 -22.46
C SER A 382 -26.29 17.15 -21.39
N ASN A 383 -27.63 17.07 -21.43
CA ASN A 383 -28.53 17.57 -20.39
C ASN A 383 -28.40 16.69 -19.13
N ASP A 384 -27.41 16.98 -18.28
CA ASP A 384 -27.22 16.40 -16.95
C ASP A 384 -27.17 14.85 -16.94
N THR A 385 -26.49 14.25 -17.91
CA THR A 385 -26.28 12.80 -17.99
C THR A 385 -24.90 12.43 -17.45
N TYR A 386 -24.87 11.35 -16.67
CA TYR A 386 -23.70 10.83 -15.98
C TYR A 386 -23.47 9.36 -16.36
N ILE A 387 -22.21 8.93 -16.26
CA ILE A 387 -21.79 7.54 -16.47
C ILE A 387 -21.04 7.06 -15.23
N ALA A 388 -21.45 5.90 -14.70
CA ALA A 388 -20.68 5.12 -13.73
C ALA A 388 -19.92 3.99 -14.47
N PRO A 389 -18.61 4.12 -14.76
CA PRO A 389 -17.87 3.20 -15.63
C PRO A 389 -17.83 1.75 -15.15
N GLN A 390 -17.88 1.54 -13.84
CA GLN A 390 -17.92 0.22 -13.20
C GLN A 390 -19.16 -0.60 -13.57
N LEU A 391 -20.22 0.05 -14.06
CA LEU A 391 -21.46 -0.59 -14.52
C LEU A 391 -21.56 -0.71 -16.05
N LEU A 392 -20.53 -0.27 -16.80
CA LEU A 392 -20.49 -0.42 -18.25
C LEU A 392 -20.37 -1.89 -18.66
N ASP A 393 -20.66 -2.17 -19.94
CA ASP A 393 -20.41 -3.48 -20.53
C ASP A 393 -18.93 -3.85 -20.45
N SER A 394 -18.63 -5.14 -20.38
CA SER A 394 -17.24 -5.64 -20.41
C SER A 394 -16.68 -5.69 -21.81
N ASN A 395 -17.57 -5.79 -22.80
CA ASN A 395 -17.21 -5.93 -24.19
C ASN A 395 -17.02 -4.55 -24.83
N PRO A 396 -16.00 -4.38 -25.68
CA PRO A 396 -15.82 -3.16 -26.42
C PRO A 396 -17.00 -2.91 -27.39
N PRO A 397 -17.40 -1.66 -27.60
CA PRO A 397 -18.31 -1.31 -28.68
C PRO A 397 -17.61 -1.53 -30.04
N GLN A 398 -18.38 -1.52 -31.13
CA GLN A 398 -17.78 -1.58 -32.47
C GLN A 398 -17.09 -0.26 -32.81
N TYR A 399 -15.80 -0.32 -33.14
CA TYR A 399 -15.03 0.80 -33.68
C TYR A 399 -13.96 0.30 -34.67
N GLN A 400 -13.51 1.20 -35.53
CA GLN A 400 -12.40 0.94 -36.46
C GLN A 400 -11.10 1.45 -35.87
N TRP A 401 -10.02 0.70 -36.06
CA TRP A 401 -8.69 1.06 -35.60
C TRP A 401 -7.65 0.85 -36.71
N ASN A 402 -6.74 1.81 -36.89
CA ASN A 402 -5.66 1.68 -37.85
C ASN A 402 -4.54 0.80 -37.27
N ILE A 403 -4.43 -0.41 -37.78
CA ILE A 403 -3.45 -1.43 -37.35
C ILE A 403 -2.02 -1.06 -37.80
N ASN A 404 -1.87 -0.23 -38.83
CA ASN A 404 -0.56 0.01 -39.47
C ASN A 404 0.18 1.24 -38.93
N ASP A 405 -0.46 2.07 -38.11
CA ASP A 405 0.13 3.26 -37.51
C ASP A 405 -0.06 3.23 -35.99
N ASN A 406 0.72 2.40 -35.31
CA ASN A 406 0.60 2.20 -33.87
C ASN A 406 1.88 2.58 -33.12
N LEU A 407 1.73 3.47 -32.15
CA LEU A 407 2.65 3.58 -31.02
C LEU A 407 2.10 2.79 -29.85
N PHE A 408 2.92 1.97 -29.20
CA PHE A 408 2.52 1.13 -28.07
C PHE A 408 3.18 1.60 -26.77
N LEU A 409 2.45 1.44 -25.66
CA LEU A 409 3.02 1.40 -24.32
C LEU A 409 2.24 0.37 -23.51
N ARG A 410 2.89 -0.29 -22.55
CA ARG A 410 2.22 -1.22 -21.66
C ARG A 410 2.65 -0.97 -20.22
N TYR A 411 1.71 -1.05 -19.29
CA TYR A 411 1.98 -1.14 -17.87
C TYR A 411 1.72 -2.56 -17.41
N GLU A 412 2.64 -3.15 -16.67
CA GLU A 412 2.50 -4.47 -16.05
C GLU A 412 2.54 -4.32 -14.52
N TYR A 413 1.68 -5.07 -13.82
CA TYR A 413 1.53 -4.97 -12.38
C TYR A 413 1.87 -6.29 -11.72
N ASP A 414 2.68 -6.24 -10.66
CA ASP A 414 2.90 -7.43 -9.81
C ASP A 414 1.57 -7.82 -9.13
N PHE A 415 0.78 -6.83 -8.70
CA PHE A 415 -0.61 -6.96 -8.26
C PHE A 415 -1.42 -5.76 -8.78
N MET A 416 -2.59 -6.03 -9.36
CA MET A 416 -3.44 -4.99 -9.94
C MET A 416 -4.71 -4.79 -9.09
N PRO A 417 -4.83 -3.69 -8.32
CA PRO A 417 -6.07 -3.39 -7.62
C PRO A 417 -7.19 -3.09 -8.63
N LYS A 418 -8.41 -3.52 -8.32
CA LYS A 418 -9.57 -3.26 -9.17
C LYS A 418 -9.88 -1.77 -9.21
N GLY A 419 -10.23 -1.28 -10.39
CA GLY A 419 -10.74 0.08 -10.59
C GLY A 419 -9.71 1.13 -11.03
N ILE A 420 -8.44 0.75 -11.27
CA ILE A 420 -7.44 1.66 -11.85
C ILE A 420 -7.97 2.24 -13.16
N LEU A 421 -8.43 1.39 -14.08
CA LEU A 421 -8.90 1.87 -15.38
C LEU A 421 -10.20 2.67 -15.26
N THR A 422 -11.16 2.28 -14.42
CA THR A 422 -12.41 3.05 -14.26
C THR A 422 -12.16 4.44 -13.66
N ARG A 423 -11.19 4.57 -12.72
CA ARG A 423 -10.71 5.88 -12.25
C ARG A 423 -10.05 6.67 -13.37
N PHE A 424 -9.21 6.03 -14.17
CA PHE A 424 -8.58 6.66 -15.33
C PHE A 424 -9.62 7.17 -16.33
N ILE A 425 -10.67 6.40 -16.62
CA ILE A 425 -11.78 6.80 -17.48
C ILE A 425 -12.48 8.05 -16.94
N VAL A 426 -12.74 8.10 -15.63
CA VAL A 426 -13.35 9.27 -14.97
C VAL A 426 -12.45 10.50 -15.07
N GLU A 427 -11.15 10.36 -14.84
CA GLU A 427 -10.20 11.47 -14.96
C GLU A 427 -10.05 11.97 -16.41
N MET A 428 -10.05 11.05 -17.37
CA MET A 428 -9.84 11.34 -18.79
C MET A 428 -11.14 11.56 -19.58
N HIS A 429 -12.29 11.68 -18.90
CA HIS A 429 -13.61 11.74 -19.55
C HIS A 429 -13.72 12.82 -20.64
N HIS A 430 -13.06 13.97 -20.42
CA HIS A 430 -13.04 15.08 -21.36
C HIS A 430 -12.39 14.77 -22.72
N CYS A 431 -11.56 13.73 -22.79
CA CYS A 431 -10.89 13.27 -24.01
C CYS A 431 -11.56 12.05 -24.64
N ILE A 432 -12.68 11.53 -24.12
CA ILE A 432 -13.31 10.31 -24.65
C ILE A 432 -13.93 10.58 -26.03
N ASP A 433 -13.65 9.70 -26.99
CA ASP A 433 -14.31 9.70 -28.30
C ASP A 433 -15.68 9.03 -28.17
N GLU A 434 -16.61 9.73 -27.52
CA GLU A 434 -17.91 9.17 -27.18
C GLU A 434 -18.65 8.56 -28.38
N PRO A 435 -19.32 7.40 -28.22
CA PRO A 435 -19.56 6.66 -26.98
C PRO A 435 -18.55 5.51 -26.73
N LYS A 436 -17.30 5.61 -27.22
CA LYS A 436 -16.33 4.49 -27.25
C LYS A 436 -15.65 4.24 -25.89
N VAL A 437 -16.44 3.83 -24.90
CA VAL A 437 -16.00 3.52 -23.54
C VAL A 437 -16.73 2.28 -23.01
N TRP A 438 -16.00 1.41 -22.32
CA TRP A 438 -16.52 0.19 -21.70
C TRP A 438 -15.74 -0.09 -20.42
N ARG A 439 -16.14 -1.09 -19.63
CA ARG A 439 -15.61 -1.33 -18.29
C ARG A 439 -14.10 -1.61 -18.27
N SER A 440 -13.58 -2.25 -19.30
CA SER A 440 -12.17 -2.65 -19.44
C SER A 440 -11.42 -1.86 -20.51
N GLY A 441 -11.98 -0.77 -21.05
CA GLY A 441 -11.24 0.07 -21.99
C GLY A 441 -11.94 1.34 -22.45
N VAL A 442 -11.17 2.19 -23.12
CA VAL A 442 -11.65 3.48 -23.62
C VAL A 442 -10.88 3.91 -24.86
N ILE A 443 -11.58 4.57 -25.79
CA ILE A 443 -10.98 5.31 -26.89
C ILE A 443 -10.97 6.79 -26.54
N LEU A 444 -9.77 7.37 -26.53
CA LEU A 444 -9.54 8.79 -26.35
C LEU A 444 -9.22 9.43 -27.70
N LYS A 445 -9.62 10.69 -27.87
CA LYS A 445 -9.34 11.50 -29.05
C LYS A 445 -8.88 12.89 -28.65
N ARG A 446 -7.79 13.33 -29.28
CA ARG A 446 -7.32 14.72 -29.23
C ARG A 446 -6.83 15.12 -30.62
N ASP A 447 -7.44 16.16 -31.18
CA ASP A 447 -7.22 16.57 -32.57
C ASP A 447 -7.39 15.40 -33.56
N ASN A 448 -6.36 15.11 -34.36
CA ASN A 448 -6.28 13.98 -35.30
C ASN A 448 -5.46 12.81 -34.73
N THR A 449 -5.48 12.62 -33.40
CA THR A 449 -4.79 11.52 -32.71
C THR A 449 -5.79 10.77 -31.84
N PHE A 450 -5.75 9.45 -31.93
CA PHE A 450 -6.59 8.54 -31.17
C PHE A 450 -5.71 7.66 -30.28
N ALA A 451 -6.21 7.34 -29.09
CA ALA A 451 -5.57 6.39 -28.19
C ALA A 451 -6.59 5.36 -27.71
N GLU A 452 -6.23 4.09 -27.78
CA GLU A 452 -6.96 2.99 -27.19
C GLU A 452 -6.23 2.54 -25.93
N VAL A 453 -6.94 2.54 -24.80
CA VAL A 453 -6.42 2.12 -23.49
C VAL A 453 -7.27 0.94 -23.02
N ILE A 454 -6.66 -0.23 -22.84
CA ILE A 454 -7.33 -1.48 -22.47
C ILE A 454 -6.69 -2.08 -21.24
N GLU A 455 -7.52 -2.46 -20.26
CA GLU A 455 -7.15 -3.28 -19.11
C GLU A 455 -7.38 -4.76 -19.41
N THR A 456 -6.33 -5.57 -19.22
CA THR A 456 -6.42 -7.03 -19.25
C THR A 456 -6.14 -7.56 -17.84
N TYR A 457 -7.17 -7.57 -16.98
CA TYR A 457 -7.03 -7.85 -15.55
C TYR A 457 -6.34 -9.19 -15.23
N HIS A 458 -6.65 -10.27 -15.95
CA HIS A 458 -6.05 -11.59 -15.73
C HIS A 458 -4.54 -11.64 -16.08
N ARG A 459 -4.08 -10.73 -16.95
CA ARG A 459 -2.65 -10.54 -17.26
C ARG A 459 -2.01 -9.45 -16.40
N ARG A 460 -2.80 -8.76 -15.57
CA ARG A 460 -2.36 -7.61 -14.76
C ARG A 460 -1.63 -6.60 -15.63
N GLU A 461 -2.27 -6.16 -16.71
CA GLU A 461 -1.68 -5.18 -17.64
C GLU A 461 -2.69 -4.12 -18.09
N ILE A 462 -2.18 -2.92 -18.38
CA ILE A 462 -2.88 -1.90 -19.16
C ILE A 462 -2.08 -1.67 -20.44
N LYS A 463 -2.69 -1.93 -21.60
CA LYS A 463 -2.10 -1.73 -22.93
C LYS A 463 -2.64 -0.43 -23.51
N ILE A 464 -1.73 0.40 -24.02
CA ILE A 464 -2.04 1.67 -24.69
C ILE A 464 -1.56 1.58 -26.13
N ARG A 465 -2.42 1.93 -27.08
CA ARG A 465 -2.12 2.01 -28.51
C ARG A 465 -2.53 3.38 -29.04
N LEU A 466 -1.68 4.02 -29.84
CA LEU A 466 -1.99 5.33 -30.42
C LEU A 466 -1.80 5.36 -31.92
N SER A 467 -2.70 6.04 -32.61
CA SER A 467 -2.64 6.32 -34.04
C SER A 467 -2.86 7.81 -34.30
N GLY A 468 -2.22 8.35 -35.34
CA GLY A 468 -2.42 9.72 -35.80
C GLY A 468 -1.17 10.58 -35.74
N THR A 469 -1.37 11.88 -35.75
CA THR A 469 -0.31 12.86 -36.02
C THR A 469 0.56 13.20 -34.80
N ASN A 470 -0.04 13.35 -33.62
CA ASN A 470 0.67 13.74 -32.39
C ASN A 470 0.58 12.64 -31.31
N LYS A 471 1.06 11.45 -31.66
CA LYS A 471 1.03 10.27 -30.75
C LYS A 471 1.79 10.52 -29.45
N ARG A 472 2.98 11.15 -29.50
CA ARG A 472 3.78 11.42 -28.31
C ARG A 472 3.07 12.36 -27.33
N GLY A 473 2.48 13.45 -27.82
CA GLY A 473 1.77 14.40 -26.96
C GLY A 473 0.54 13.80 -26.26
N LEU A 474 -0.26 12.99 -26.96
CA LEU A 474 -1.40 12.31 -26.33
C LEU A 474 -0.94 11.21 -25.35
N LEU A 475 0.12 10.47 -25.69
CA LEU A 475 0.70 9.46 -24.80
C LEU A 475 1.24 10.09 -23.51
N GLU A 476 1.86 11.26 -23.58
CA GLU A 476 2.35 11.97 -22.40
C GLU A 476 1.22 12.32 -21.43
N VAL A 477 0.09 12.82 -21.94
CA VAL A 477 -1.10 13.11 -21.11
C VAL A 477 -1.65 11.84 -20.46
N ILE A 478 -1.76 10.75 -21.23
CA ILE A 478 -2.25 9.46 -20.73
C ILE A 478 -1.33 8.91 -19.65
N THR A 479 -0.03 8.89 -19.91
CA THR A 479 0.97 8.34 -18.98
C THR A 479 1.10 9.19 -17.72
N HIS A 480 1.07 10.52 -17.83
CA HIS A 480 1.04 11.41 -16.68
C HIS A 480 -0.14 11.10 -15.76
N LYS A 481 -1.35 10.96 -16.33
CA LYS A 481 -2.55 10.67 -15.53
C LYS A 481 -2.54 9.25 -14.93
N LEU A 482 -2.05 8.24 -15.66
CA LEU A 482 -1.88 6.90 -15.10
C LEU A 482 -0.82 6.87 -13.99
N ASP A 483 0.31 7.53 -14.20
CA ASP A 483 1.39 7.60 -13.22
C ASP A 483 0.91 8.33 -11.94
N GLU A 484 0.09 9.39 -12.06
CA GLU A 484 -0.57 10.06 -10.91
C GLU A 484 -1.48 9.09 -10.14
N ILE A 485 -2.30 8.31 -10.84
CA ILE A 485 -3.14 7.27 -10.23
C ILE A 485 -2.26 6.23 -9.53
N HIS A 486 -1.17 5.77 -10.15
CA HIS A 486 -0.25 4.80 -9.54
C HIS A 486 0.41 5.34 -8.28
N GLN A 487 0.83 6.61 -8.30
CA GLN A 487 1.47 7.28 -7.15
C GLN A 487 0.51 7.46 -5.97
N SER A 488 -0.80 7.46 -6.20
CA SER A 488 -1.79 7.45 -5.12
C SER A 488 -1.77 6.15 -4.28
N TYR A 489 -1.09 5.11 -4.76
CA TYR A 489 -0.87 3.86 -4.04
C TYR A 489 0.60 3.74 -3.59
N GLU A 490 0.86 3.86 -2.29
CA GLU A 490 2.23 3.94 -1.76
C GLU A 490 3.14 2.73 -2.09
N ARG A 491 2.55 1.54 -2.24
CA ARG A 491 3.28 0.27 -2.43
C ARG A 491 2.97 -0.44 -3.74
N LEU A 492 2.30 0.23 -4.67
CA LEU A 492 1.97 -0.36 -5.95
C LEU A 492 3.22 -0.54 -6.82
N ARG A 493 3.52 -1.78 -7.20
CA ARG A 493 4.65 -2.11 -8.07
C ARG A 493 4.18 -2.20 -9.52
N VAL A 494 4.54 -1.20 -10.30
CA VAL A 494 4.19 -1.10 -11.73
C VAL A 494 5.45 -1.01 -12.56
N LYS A 495 5.51 -1.81 -13.62
CA LYS A 495 6.57 -1.77 -14.64
C LYS A 495 6.03 -1.08 -15.88
N LYS A 496 6.74 -0.04 -16.32
CA LYS A 496 6.47 0.63 -17.59
C LYS A 496 7.26 -0.08 -18.68
N MET A 497 6.56 -0.59 -19.68
CA MET A 497 7.11 -1.45 -20.71
C MET A 497 7.16 -0.73 -22.05
N ILE A 498 8.37 -0.59 -22.60
CA ILE A 498 8.68 0.11 -23.85
C ILE A 498 8.74 -0.89 -25.01
N PRO A 499 8.01 -0.68 -26.12
CA PRO A 499 8.06 -1.59 -27.25
C PRO A 499 9.40 -1.52 -27.98
N CYS A 500 9.84 -2.64 -28.53
CA CYS A 500 10.96 -2.71 -29.46
C CYS A 500 10.58 -2.02 -30.79
N ASN A 501 11.50 -1.23 -31.34
CA ASN A 501 11.31 -0.53 -32.62
C ASN A 501 12.07 -1.17 -33.80
N CYS A 502 12.58 -2.41 -33.63
CA CYS A 502 13.27 -3.12 -34.71
C CYS A 502 12.33 -3.38 -35.90
N ALA A 503 12.88 -3.72 -37.07
CA ALA A 503 12.10 -3.92 -38.30
C ALA A 503 10.93 -4.93 -38.15
N VAL A 504 11.10 -5.94 -37.29
CA VAL A 504 10.05 -6.95 -37.01
C VAL A 504 8.98 -6.40 -36.06
N CYS A 505 9.36 -5.57 -35.09
CA CYS A 505 8.46 -5.09 -34.04
C CYS A 505 7.72 -3.80 -34.41
N LYS A 506 8.34 -2.90 -35.18
CA LYS A 506 7.81 -1.55 -35.47
C LYS A 506 6.39 -1.53 -36.04
N ASN A 507 6.02 -2.55 -36.83
CA ASN A 507 4.67 -2.68 -37.42
C ASN A 507 3.91 -3.90 -36.89
N SER A 508 4.41 -4.54 -35.82
CA SER A 508 3.75 -5.69 -35.22
C SER A 508 2.66 -5.24 -34.26
N GLN A 509 1.55 -5.99 -34.19
CA GLN A 509 0.53 -5.81 -33.16
C GLN A 509 0.95 -6.33 -31.78
N GLU A 510 1.99 -7.15 -31.76
CA GLU A 510 2.60 -7.74 -30.58
C GLU A 510 4.11 -7.53 -30.64
N PRO A 511 4.64 -6.30 -30.50
CA PRO A 511 6.08 -6.10 -30.43
C PRO A 511 6.67 -6.79 -29.19
N HIS A 512 7.99 -7.02 -29.17
CA HIS A 512 8.67 -7.34 -27.91
C HIS A 512 8.70 -6.09 -27.01
N PHE A 513 8.71 -6.26 -25.69
CA PHE A 513 8.67 -5.17 -24.72
C PHE A 513 9.82 -5.27 -23.73
N TYR A 514 10.37 -4.11 -23.36
CA TYR A 514 11.44 -3.99 -22.38
C TYR A 514 10.98 -3.18 -21.16
N ASP A 515 11.39 -3.59 -19.98
CA ASP A 515 11.22 -2.83 -18.75
C ASP A 515 12.02 -1.53 -18.81
N PHE A 516 11.33 -0.39 -18.70
CA PHE A 516 11.91 0.95 -18.79
C PHE A 516 13.00 1.19 -17.73
N GLU A 517 12.83 0.71 -16.50
CA GLU A 517 13.83 0.90 -15.45
C GLU A 517 15.10 0.10 -15.75
N LYS A 518 14.97 -1.09 -16.35
CA LYS A 518 16.14 -1.86 -16.83
C LYS A 518 16.85 -1.16 -17.99
N LEU A 519 16.11 -0.61 -18.96
CA LEU A 519 16.69 0.18 -20.05
C LEU A 519 17.49 1.38 -19.51
N ARG A 520 16.91 2.09 -18.54
CA ARG A 520 17.56 3.21 -17.88
C ARG A 520 18.82 2.80 -17.11
N GLN A 521 18.78 1.70 -16.35
CA GLN A 521 19.96 1.17 -15.66
C GLN A 521 21.07 0.77 -16.64
N ARG A 522 20.73 0.21 -17.81
CA ARG A 522 21.73 -0.09 -18.86
C ARG A 522 22.38 1.18 -19.40
N MET A 523 21.59 2.22 -19.67
CA MET A 523 22.11 3.53 -20.09
C MET A 523 23.05 4.13 -19.05
N ALA A 524 22.70 4.09 -17.76
CA ALA A 524 23.55 4.56 -16.67
C ALA A 524 24.87 3.76 -16.55
N ASN A 525 24.87 2.50 -16.97
CA ASN A 525 26.04 1.62 -17.01
C ASN A 525 26.75 1.62 -18.37
N ASN A 526 26.52 2.63 -19.22
CA ASN A 526 27.14 2.76 -20.56
C ASN A 526 26.93 1.54 -21.47
N LYS A 527 25.76 0.89 -21.38
CA LYS A 527 25.33 -0.19 -22.28
C LYS A 527 24.19 0.31 -23.18
N PRO A 528 24.49 1.01 -24.30
CA PRO A 528 23.50 1.75 -25.09
C PRO A 528 22.63 0.85 -25.98
N ASN A 529 22.94 -0.43 -26.09
CA ASN A 529 22.23 -1.37 -26.95
C ASN A 529 21.62 -2.52 -26.15
N ILE A 530 20.56 -3.11 -26.72
CA ILE A 530 19.87 -4.29 -26.20
C ILE A 530 19.38 -5.15 -27.37
N GLU A 531 19.37 -6.47 -27.20
CA GLU A 531 18.89 -7.41 -28.22
C GLU A 531 17.37 -7.55 -28.16
N CYS A 532 16.71 -7.73 -29.31
CA CYS A 532 15.30 -8.09 -29.39
C CYS A 532 15.12 -9.58 -29.14
N GLU A 533 14.22 -10.00 -28.26
CA GLU A 533 13.95 -11.43 -28.04
C GLU A 533 13.09 -12.07 -29.15
N LYS A 534 12.75 -11.32 -30.21
CA LYS A 534 12.07 -11.85 -31.39
C LYS A 534 13.08 -12.15 -32.50
N PRO A 535 13.02 -13.32 -33.15
CA PRO A 535 13.81 -13.62 -34.34
C PRO A 535 13.69 -12.49 -35.38
N PRO A 536 14.80 -12.05 -36.01
CA PRO A 536 16.13 -12.64 -35.99
C PRO A 536 17.05 -12.13 -34.86
N TYR A 537 16.49 -11.61 -33.77
CA TYR A 537 17.21 -11.12 -32.59
C TYR A 537 18.07 -9.88 -32.86
N ASN A 538 17.50 -8.91 -33.57
CA ASN A 538 18.20 -7.68 -33.93
C ASN A 538 18.62 -6.89 -32.67
N GLU A 539 19.85 -6.38 -32.68
CA GLU A 539 20.31 -5.38 -31.72
C GLU A 539 19.63 -4.03 -32.01
N VAL A 540 19.14 -3.38 -30.95
CA VAL A 540 18.48 -2.08 -31.01
C VAL A 540 19.12 -1.11 -30.02
N ASN A 541 19.16 0.16 -30.42
CA ASN A 541 19.68 1.23 -29.60
C ASN A 541 18.62 1.69 -28.58
N ILE A 542 18.99 1.73 -27.29
CA ILE A 542 18.07 2.05 -26.19
C ILE A 542 17.56 3.49 -26.27
N LEU A 543 18.40 4.46 -26.66
CA LEU A 543 17.96 5.85 -26.81
C LEU A 543 16.88 5.98 -27.89
N SER A 544 17.02 5.25 -28.99
CA SER A 544 16.03 5.21 -30.05
C SER A 544 14.69 4.62 -29.57
N LEU A 545 14.71 3.54 -28.78
CA LEU A 545 13.50 2.95 -28.21
C LEU A 545 12.72 3.95 -27.35
N ILE A 546 13.44 4.66 -26.48
CA ILE A 546 12.86 5.61 -25.53
C ILE A 546 12.38 6.85 -26.26
N ASP A 547 13.17 7.41 -27.17
CA ASP A 547 12.79 8.60 -27.92
C ASP A 547 11.54 8.33 -28.78
N ASP A 548 11.51 7.21 -29.51
CA ASP A 548 10.38 6.84 -30.36
C ASP A 548 9.07 6.67 -29.56
N THR A 549 9.17 6.34 -28.29
CA THR A 549 8.01 6.06 -27.44
C THR A 549 7.62 7.24 -26.55
N ILE A 550 8.44 7.57 -25.57
CA ILE A 550 8.12 8.53 -24.50
C ILE A 550 8.97 9.80 -24.55
N GLY A 551 9.95 9.89 -25.45
CA GLY A 551 10.88 11.00 -25.56
C GLY A 551 12.09 10.85 -24.64
N ARG A 552 13.28 11.24 -25.14
CA ARG A 552 14.55 11.13 -24.40
C ARG A 552 14.62 11.96 -23.10
N GLU A 553 13.79 12.99 -22.96
CA GLU A 553 13.75 13.85 -21.77
C GLU A 553 13.39 13.06 -20.50
N LYS A 554 12.62 11.97 -20.65
CA LYS A 554 12.27 11.04 -19.57
C LYS A 554 13.46 10.30 -18.95
N LEU A 555 14.62 10.27 -19.60
CA LEU A 555 15.86 9.75 -19.01
C LEU A 555 16.44 10.68 -17.94
N ILE A 556 16.11 11.98 -18.02
CA ILE A 556 16.68 13.06 -17.20
C ILE A 556 15.75 13.42 -16.03
N GLU A 557 14.45 13.10 -16.11
CA GLU A 557 13.44 13.55 -15.13
C GLU A 557 13.70 13.16 -13.66
N LYS A 558 14.39 12.05 -13.36
CA LYS A 558 14.78 11.74 -11.96
C LYS A 558 16.05 12.47 -11.49
N GLU A 559 16.84 13.06 -12.39
CA GLU A 559 17.95 13.95 -11.99
C GLU A 559 17.45 15.37 -11.72
N ASN A 560 16.39 15.83 -12.42
CA ASN A 560 15.86 17.19 -12.30
C ASN A 560 14.71 17.36 -11.27
N GLU A 561 14.18 16.29 -10.67
CA GLU A 561 13.47 16.39 -9.37
C GLU A 561 14.42 16.75 -8.22
N ARG A 562 15.74 16.75 -8.45
CA ARG A 562 16.70 17.44 -7.60
C ARG A 562 16.74 18.89 -8.06
N GLU A 563 15.88 19.73 -7.49
CA GLU A 563 16.02 21.18 -7.62
C GLU A 563 17.49 21.57 -7.39
N PRO A 564 18.09 22.44 -8.22
CA PRO A 564 19.53 22.67 -8.23
C PRO A 564 20.09 23.37 -6.97
N ASN A 565 19.32 23.48 -5.88
CA ASN A 565 19.74 24.05 -4.59
C ASN A 565 19.14 23.34 -3.35
N ILE A 566 18.68 22.09 -3.46
CA ILE A 566 18.23 21.30 -2.30
C ILE A 566 19.23 20.17 -2.02
N TYR A 567 19.93 20.27 -0.88
CA TYR A 567 20.76 19.19 -0.36
C TYR A 567 19.86 18.12 0.28
N HIS A 568 19.83 16.92 -0.30
CA HIS A 568 19.21 15.74 0.32
C HIS A 568 20.05 15.29 1.52
N ILE A 569 19.56 15.52 2.74
CA ILE A 569 20.16 14.93 3.94
C ILE A 569 19.60 13.52 4.09
N TYR A 570 20.29 12.54 3.52
CA TYR A 570 20.18 11.16 3.97
C TYR A 570 21.06 10.98 5.21
N GLY A 571 20.56 10.24 6.20
CA GLY A 571 21.15 10.14 7.53
C GLY A 571 22.67 9.91 7.58
N SER A 572 23.27 10.57 8.57
CA SER A 572 24.66 10.49 9.06
C SER A 572 25.77 11.03 8.14
N GLN A 573 25.93 12.36 8.10
CA GLN A 573 27.14 13.09 8.55
C GLN A 573 26.82 14.59 8.56
N VAL A 574 26.93 15.24 9.73
CA VAL A 574 26.89 16.70 9.84
C VAL A 574 28.30 17.21 9.48
N GLN A 575 28.43 17.93 8.38
CA GLN A 575 29.54 18.86 8.18
C GLN A 575 28.99 20.27 8.06
N ILE A 576 29.25 21.07 9.09
CA ILE A 576 29.13 22.53 9.04
C ILE A 576 30.46 23.01 8.49
N ASN A 577 30.49 23.51 7.24
CA ASN A 577 31.67 24.21 6.73
C ASN A 577 31.34 25.68 6.50
N GLN A 578 31.86 26.51 7.40
CA GLN A 578 32.13 27.92 7.12
C GLN A 578 33.20 28.00 6.03
N GLY A 579 32.99 28.87 5.04
CA GLY A 579 33.79 28.89 3.82
C GLY A 579 35.25 29.27 4.04
N VAL A 580 36.15 28.49 3.45
CA VAL A 580 37.49 28.91 2.97
C VAL A 580 37.88 28.02 1.79
N ASN A 581 38.42 28.62 0.73
CA ASN A 581 39.02 27.97 -0.44
C ASN A 581 40.24 27.12 -0.07
N THR A 582 40.33 25.89 -0.59
CA THR A 582 41.56 25.29 -1.15
C THR A 582 41.22 24.00 -1.88
N MET A 583 41.75 23.83 -3.09
CA MET A 583 41.74 22.59 -3.85
C MET A 583 42.64 21.55 -3.19
N GLU A 584 42.12 20.38 -2.87
CA GLU A 584 42.88 19.12 -2.74
C GLU A 584 41.99 17.96 -3.20
N GLU A 585 42.48 17.21 -4.20
CA GLU A 585 41.91 15.94 -4.64
C GLU A 585 41.91 14.94 -3.48
N ASN A 586 40.73 14.45 -3.09
CA ASN A 586 40.64 13.27 -2.24
C ASN A 586 39.61 12.28 -2.81
N GLN A 587 40.13 11.11 -3.16
CA GLN A 587 39.41 9.95 -3.66
C GLN A 587 38.50 9.37 -2.57
N ASN A 588 37.21 9.71 -2.58
CA ASN A 588 36.21 9.05 -1.73
C ASN A 588 35.57 7.85 -2.45
N LYS A 589 36.11 6.66 -2.16
CA LYS A 589 35.42 5.38 -2.35
C LYS A 589 34.15 5.34 -1.48
N PRO A 590 33.04 4.74 -1.93
CA PRO A 590 31.85 4.61 -1.11
C PRO A 590 32.14 3.76 0.13
N ILE A 591 31.87 4.33 1.30
CA ILE A 591 31.83 3.61 2.58
C ILE A 591 30.68 2.61 2.50
N LYS A 592 31.01 1.34 2.23
CA LYS A 592 30.09 0.23 2.46
C LYS A 592 29.77 0.23 3.95
N VAL A 593 28.50 0.41 4.31
CA VAL A 593 27.98 0.04 5.62
C VAL A 593 28.28 -1.45 5.77
N LYS A 594 29.34 -1.77 6.52
CA LYS A 594 29.67 -3.14 6.89
C LYS A 594 28.53 -3.61 7.78
N SER A 595 27.78 -4.61 7.32
CA SER A 595 26.84 -5.33 8.17
C SER A 595 27.59 -5.81 9.42
N ALA A 596 26.90 -5.93 10.55
CA ALA A 596 27.46 -6.45 11.80
C ALA A 596 28.07 -7.88 11.67
N TRP A 597 27.91 -8.49 10.50
CA TRP A 597 28.36 -9.82 10.11
C TRP A 597 29.74 -9.85 9.42
N ALA A 598 30.34 -8.67 9.17
CA ALA A 598 31.62 -8.56 8.47
C ALA A 598 32.85 -8.38 9.39
N ASN A 599 32.66 -8.37 10.71
CA ASN A 599 33.76 -8.37 11.68
C ASN A 599 33.81 -9.74 12.37
N GLY A 600 35.01 -10.28 12.59
CA GLY A 600 35.24 -11.61 13.21
C GLY A 600 34.62 -11.83 14.60
N SER A 601 33.90 -10.84 15.13
CA SER A 601 33.13 -10.88 16.37
C SER A 601 31.98 -11.90 16.35
N PHE A 602 31.34 -12.16 15.21
CA PHE A 602 30.29 -13.19 15.12
C PHE A 602 30.88 -14.61 15.29
N TYR A 603 32.01 -14.89 14.63
CA TYR A 603 32.70 -16.17 14.77
C TYR A 603 33.29 -16.33 16.18
N LEU A 604 33.78 -15.26 16.79
CA LEU A 604 34.21 -15.27 18.19
C LEU A 604 33.04 -15.60 19.12
N PHE A 605 31.86 -15.03 18.88
CA PHE A 605 30.66 -15.32 19.66
C PHE A 605 30.19 -16.77 19.50
N VAL A 606 30.09 -17.27 18.26
CA VAL A 606 29.73 -18.68 18.00
C VAL A 606 30.76 -19.63 18.60
N PHE A 607 32.06 -19.32 18.46
CA PHE A 607 33.14 -20.11 19.07
C PHE A 607 33.02 -20.15 20.59
N VAL A 608 32.77 -19.00 21.25
CA VAL A 608 32.56 -18.93 22.71
C VAL A 608 31.34 -19.74 23.13
N VAL A 609 30.22 -19.67 22.40
CA VAL A 609 29.01 -20.45 22.69
C VAL A 609 29.25 -21.95 22.53
N VAL A 610 29.94 -22.37 21.48
CA VAL A 610 30.26 -23.79 21.23
C VAL A 610 31.22 -24.31 22.30
N VAL A 611 32.28 -23.56 22.65
CA VAL A 611 33.22 -23.95 23.70
C VAL A 611 32.55 -23.99 25.07
N ALA A 612 31.68 -23.04 25.39
CA ALA A 612 30.91 -23.04 26.63
C ALA A 612 29.93 -24.22 26.70
N GLY A 613 29.27 -24.56 25.59
CA GLY A 613 28.38 -25.72 25.48
C GLY A 613 29.13 -27.05 25.63
N ILE A 614 30.31 -27.18 25.01
CA ILE A 614 31.19 -28.34 25.17
C ILE A 614 31.66 -28.45 26.63
N GLY A 615 32.06 -27.34 27.26
CA GLY A 615 32.46 -27.33 28.68
C GLY A 615 31.33 -27.76 29.62
N PHE A 616 30.09 -27.35 29.34
CA PHE A 616 28.91 -27.77 30.10
C PHE A 616 28.59 -29.27 29.92
N LEU A 617 28.75 -29.80 28.70
CA LEU A 617 28.48 -31.20 28.37
C LEU A 617 29.58 -32.17 28.86
N GLY A 618 30.80 -31.69 29.09
CA GLY A 618 31.91 -32.50 29.60
C GLY A 618 31.68 -33.10 30.98
N ASN A 619 30.80 -32.51 31.79
CA ASN A 619 30.43 -33.05 33.10
C ASN A 619 29.21 -33.99 33.07
N GLN A 620 28.58 -34.19 31.91
CA GLN A 620 27.32 -34.93 31.75
C GLN A 620 27.46 -36.17 30.85
N LEU A 621 28.55 -36.29 30.09
CA LEU A 621 28.74 -37.34 29.07
C LEU A 621 29.90 -38.26 29.43
N SER A 622 29.82 -39.54 29.02
CA SER A 622 30.92 -40.48 29.15
C SER A 622 32.10 -40.08 28.25
N PHE A 623 33.33 -40.36 28.69
CA PHE A 623 34.57 -39.95 28.01
C PHE A 623 34.60 -40.26 26.49
N PRO A 624 34.14 -41.42 26.00
CA PRO A 624 34.13 -41.69 24.55
C PRO A 624 33.18 -40.78 23.77
N VAL A 625 32.01 -40.48 24.34
CA VAL A 625 30.97 -39.66 23.71
C VAL A 625 31.38 -38.18 23.74
N PHE A 626 32.02 -37.74 24.83
CA PHE A 626 32.57 -36.40 24.93
C PHE A 626 33.61 -36.13 23.85
N CYS A 627 34.53 -37.07 23.59
CA CYS A 627 35.52 -36.93 22.53
C CYS A 627 34.89 -36.77 21.13
N VAL A 628 33.81 -37.49 20.84
CA VAL A 628 33.08 -37.37 19.55
C VAL A 628 32.40 -36.00 19.43
N VAL A 629 31.79 -35.50 20.50
CA VAL A 629 31.13 -34.18 20.50
C VAL A 629 32.15 -33.05 20.34
N VAL A 630 33.32 -33.15 20.97
CA VAL A 630 34.42 -32.17 20.82
C VAL A 630 34.93 -32.13 19.38
N ILE A 631 35.19 -33.30 18.78
CA ILE A 631 35.68 -33.40 17.40
C ILE A 631 34.63 -32.87 16.41
N GLY A 632 33.35 -33.22 16.60
CA GLY A 632 32.25 -32.72 15.78
C GLY A 632 32.07 -31.20 15.87
N GLY A 633 32.18 -30.62 17.07
CA GLY A 633 32.08 -29.18 17.30
C GLY A 633 33.21 -28.39 16.65
N ILE A 634 34.45 -28.89 16.71
CA ILE A 634 35.62 -28.25 16.09
C ILE A 634 35.51 -28.27 14.55
N LEU A 635 34.97 -29.34 13.97
CA LEU A 635 34.78 -29.48 12.52
C LEU A 635 33.58 -28.70 11.97
N PHE A 636 32.64 -28.31 12.83
CA PHE A 636 31.45 -27.54 12.42
C PHE A 636 31.79 -26.10 12.03
N VAL A 637 32.81 -25.51 12.66
CA VAL A 637 33.25 -24.12 12.43
C VAL A 637 33.75 -23.88 10.99
N PRO A 638 34.66 -24.70 10.42
CA PRO A 638 35.11 -24.52 9.03
C PRO A 638 34.00 -24.79 8.00
N ILE A 639 33.06 -25.70 8.27
CA ILE A 639 31.93 -25.99 7.36
C ILE A 639 30.99 -24.77 7.26
N ILE A 640 30.67 -24.14 8.39
CA ILE A 640 29.89 -22.89 8.40
C ILE A 640 30.64 -21.78 7.65
N GLY A 641 31.95 -21.67 7.85
CA GLY A 641 32.80 -20.72 7.11
C GLY A 641 32.75 -20.92 5.59
N ALA A 642 32.83 -22.18 5.13
CA ALA A 642 32.77 -22.52 3.70
C ALA A 642 31.38 -22.24 3.10
N LEU A 643 30.30 -22.58 3.81
CA LEU A 643 28.92 -22.31 3.37
C LEU A 643 28.63 -20.81 3.27
N GLN A 644 29.18 -20.00 4.17
CA GLN A 644 29.00 -18.56 4.13
C GLN A 644 29.79 -17.90 2.99
N LEU A 645 31.00 -18.38 2.68
CA LEU A 645 31.76 -17.91 1.53
C LEU A 645 31.08 -18.22 0.18
N LYS A 646 30.29 -19.31 0.11
CA LYS A 646 29.42 -19.60 -1.03
C LYS A 646 28.23 -18.64 -1.10
N GLN A 647 27.63 -18.28 0.03
CA GLN A 647 26.49 -17.36 0.08
C GLN A 647 26.86 -15.92 -0.29
N ASP A 648 28.11 -15.51 -0.08
CA ASP A 648 28.63 -14.20 -0.47
C ASP A 648 29.13 -14.12 -1.94
N ASP A 649 28.86 -15.13 -2.78
CA ASP A 649 29.32 -15.26 -4.19
C ASP A 649 30.85 -15.16 -4.38
N ARG A 650 31.64 -15.41 -3.33
CA ARG A 650 33.12 -15.28 -3.37
C ARG A 650 33.86 -16.57 -3.75
N LEU A 651 33.14 -17.68 -3.91
CA LEU A 651 33.70 -19.00 -4.23
C LEU A 651 32.93 -19.64 -5.38
N GLN A 652 33.63 -20.07 -6.43
CA GLN A 652 33.05 -20.83 -7.54
C GLN A 652 32.65 -22.24 -7.10
N GLU A 653 31.62 -22.83 -7.73
CA GLU A 653 31.02 -24.10 -7.29
C GLU A 653 32.01 -25.27 -7.26
N GLU A 654 32.97 -25.33 -8.18
CA GLU A 654 33.97 -26.40 -8.22
C GLU A 654 34.94 -26.32 -7.03
N THR A 655 35.39 -25.11 -6.66
CA THR A 655 36.29 -24.89 -5.53
C THR A 655 35.60 -25.16 -4.18
N PHE A 656 34.30 -24.87 -4.10
CA PHE A 656 33.49 -25.20 -2.92
C PHE A 656 33.38 -26.71 -2.70
N LEU A 657 33.18 -27.49 -3.77
CA LEU A 657 33.11 -28.95 -3.70
C LEU A 657 34.44 -29.58 -3.27
N GLU A 658 35.59 -29.05 -3.70
CA GLU A 658 36.90 -29.50 -3.22
C GLU A 658 37.12 -29.20 -1.74
N LEU A 659 36.76 -28.00 -1.29
CA LEU A 659 36.86 -27.60 0.12
C LEU A 659 35.99 -28.48 1.02
N MET A 660 34.77 -28.80 0.58
CA MET A 660 33.88 -29.72 1.29
C MET A 660 34.43 -31.15 1.32
N LYS A 661 35.02 -31.65 0.22
CA LYS A 661 35.69 -32.96 0.17
C LYS A 661 36.88 -33.04 1.14
N LEU A 662 37.72 -31.99 1.18
CA LEU A 662 38.84 -31.91 2.13
C LEU A 662 38.38 -31.87 3.58
N THR A 663 37.31 -31.14 3.87
CA THR A 663 36.77 -30.99 5.23
C THR A 663 36.12 -32.28 5.72
N ILE A 664 35.38 -32.99 4.85
CA ILE A 664 34.77 -34.29 5.16
C ILE A 664 35.84 -35.39 5.27
N GLY A 665 36.91 -35.32 4.46
CA GLY A 665 38.02 -36.26 4.48
C GLY A 665 38.83 -36.27 5.78
N GLN A 666 38.75 -35.21 6.59
CA GLN A 666 39.45 -35.09 7.88
C GLN A 666 38.63 -35.63 9.08
N LEU A 667 37.43 -36.16 8.87
CA LEU A 667 36.60 -36.76 9.92
C LEU A 667 37.10 -38.17 10.31
N PRO A 668 37.49 -38.43 11.57
CA PRO A 668 37.81 -39.78 12.01
C PRO A 668 36.55 -40.64 12.02
N LEU A 669 36.64 -41.85 11.43
CA LEU A 669 35.61 -42.90 11.22
C LEU A 669 34.72 -42.80 9.97
N ILE A 670 34.61 -41.67 9.26
CA ILE A 670 33.73 -41.56 8.07
C ILE A 670 34.52 -41.54 6.74
N GLY A 671 35.75 -41.01 6.74
CA GLY A 671 36.58 -40.92 5.52
C GLY A 671 36.85 -42.26 4.83
N ASN A 672 37.02 -43.34 5.60
CA ASN A 672 37.32 -44.67 5.05
C ASN A 672 36.10 -45.40 4.44
N MET A 673 34.86 -45.05 4.82
CA MET A 673 33.66 -45.64 4.20
C MET A 673 33.31 -44.97 2.87
N LEU A 674 33.45 -43.64 2.77
CA LEU A 674 33.05 -42.89 1.58
C LEU A 674 34.12 -42.86 0.48
N GLY A 675 35.41 -43.05 0.83
CA GLY A 675 36.49 -43.15 -0.16
C GLY A 675 36.31 -44.28 -1.18
N LYS A 676 35.62 -45.37 -0.80
CA LYS A 676 35.30 -46.49 -1.72
C LYS A 676 34.09 -46.24 -2.62
N VAL A 677 33.24 -45.27 -2.31
CA VAL A 677 32.02 -44.96 -3.08
C VAL A 677 32.29 -43.89 -4.15
N LEU A 678 33.35 -43.10 -3.99
CA LEU A 678 33.62 -41.93 -4.82
C LEU A 678 34.64 -42.14 -5.96
N ASN A 679 35.28 -43.31 -6.08
CA ASN A 679 36.18 -43.65 -7.19
C ASN A 679 36.00 -45.12 -7.65
N PRO A 680 35.12 -45.40 -8.63
CA PRO A 680 34.99 -46.72 -9.25
C PRO A 680 35.70 -46.73 -10.60
N SER A 681 37.03 -46.81 -10.62
CA SER A 681 37.77 -47.08 -11.85
C SER A 681 39.16 -47.65 -11.52
N ASP A 682 39.20 -48.95 -11.24
CA ASP A 682 40.33 -49.83 -11.56
C ASP A 682 40.00 -51.24 -11.06
N HIS A 683 39.42 -52.07 -11.94
CA HIS A 683 39.57 -53.53 -11.90
C HIS A 683 39.16 -54.11 -13.26
N SER A 684 40.15 -54.25 -14.14
CA SER A 684 40.16 -55.22 -15.23
C SER A 684 41.55 -55.86 -15.25
N GLN A 685 41.61 -57.20 -15.35
CA GLN A 685 42.79 -58.10 -15.26
C GLN A 685 43.12 -58.46 -13.80
N GLU A 686 43.18 -59.71 -13.33
CA GLU A 686 43.49 -61.02 -13.93
C GLU A 686 43.01 -62.13 -12.96
N SER A 687 42.48 -63.24 -13.47
CA SER A 687 43.03 -64.60 -13.24
C SER A 687 42.04 -65.67 -13.72
N GLU A 688 42.36 -66.27 -14.87
CA GLU A 688 42.03 -67.65 -15.21
C GLU A 688 42.73 -68.63 -14.24
N GLU A 689 42.17 -69.85 -14.21
CA GLU A 689 42.53 -71.08 -13.48
C GLU A 689 42.01 -71.26 -12.05
#